data_AF-A0A9V1EX59-F1
#
_entry.id   AF-A0A9V1EX59-F1
#
_cell.length_a   1.000
_cell.length_b   1.000
_cell.length_c   1.000
_cell.angle_alpha   90.00
_cell.angle_beta   90.00
_cell.angle_gamma   90.00
#
_symmetry.space_group_name_H-M   'P 1'
#
loop_
_entity.id
_entity.type
_entity.pdbx_description
1 polymer ?
#
loop_
_entity_poly.entity_id
_entity_poly.type
_entity_poly.pdbx_seq_one_letter_code
_entity_poly.pdbx_strand_id
1 'polypeptide(L)'
;MVPPGKKPAGEASNSNKKCKRYFNEHWKEEFPWLDFDYERKLMFCLECRQALVRNKHGKAENAFTVGTDNFQRHALLRHVTSGAHRQALAVNRGQPTFEVQAEGGGAYPDLVTTPTSTGVKVEVDPAKVAVLTTVYCMAKEDVPDDRCSALLELQRFNLCQALLGTEHGDYYSPRRVRDMQVAIASVLHTEACQRLKASPYVGLVLDETRDWPESHSLALFATSVSPCDGQPATTFLGSVELQEGEATAGQLLDILQAFGVSAPKLAWLSSSLPSDRLGRVGPQLRAACPLLTELHCLPGRTDPEPPAYLSEYESVLDALFRLHGGPSSHMVPELRAALDLAAIDLAGPRPVPWASLLPIVEAVAEAWPCLVPTLEASAPASPTARALALALRQFTFVAFTHLLLDTLPSMQKLTLVLQPEEPDLALLQPLVMAAAASLQALRSSGGARLQGFLQELASSSSDLGGGRCTYRGVELVGYSEAAVRGLQRLRGAFLDSMRRGLRDSYPGPSLDAVAAFAAIFDSRGYPQAPEELGAHGEGALRVLLRAFAPAVVRQRALGDFALFKRVVCSLGRLGPRALCAKLACARSELHELFPDFAALAALALALPAGAGLLDKVGRSRELRWWGQSGAGEGRGGPAVKIAVDGPPLHEFDFALAVEFLESGWAEGLLGSQLT
;
A
#
# COMPACT_ATOMS: atom_id res chain seq x y z
N MET A 1 24.30 -36.27 25.90
CA MET A 1 23.71 -36.37 27.25
C MET A 1 24.25 -35.23 28.09
N VAL A 2 23.35 -34.39 28.62
CA VAL A 2 23.58 -33.32 29.63
C VAL A 2 23.12 -33.93 30.98
N PRO A 3 23.49 -33.51 32.23
CA PRO A 3 24.17 -32.31 32.76
C PRO A 3 25.24 -32.66 33.87
N PRO A 4 25.76 -31.79 34.79
CA PRO A 4 25.09 -30.92 35.79
C PRO A 4 25.70 -29.47 35.82
N GLY A 5 25.21 -28.42 36.49
CA GLY A 5 24.32 -28.27 37.64
C GLY A 5 25.04 -27.56 38.80
N LYS A 6 24.64 -26.30 39.05
CA LYS A 6 24.71 -25.51 40.32
C LYS A 6 26.02 -24.81 40.77
N LYS A 7 25.86 -23.51 41.07
CA LYS A 7 26.74 -22.62 41.86
C LYS A 7 26.75 -23.01 43.35
N PRO A 8 27.73 -22.51 44.12
CA PRO A 8 27.45 -21.91 45.43
C PRO A 8 27.99 -20.47 45.55
N ALA A 9 27.39 -19.73 46.50
CA ALA A 9 27.67 -18.34 46.84
C ALA A 9 28.88 -18.20 47.77
N GLY A 10 29.50 -17.01 47.79
CA GLY A 10 30.54 -16.63 48.75
C GLY A 10 31.24 -15.32 48.37
N GLU A 11 30.78 -14.23 48.98
CA GLU A 11 31.48 -13.04 49.46
C GLU A 11 32.58 -12.35 48.62
N ALA A 12 32.46 -11.01 48.56
CA ALA A 12 33.33 -10.09 47.85
C ALA A 12 34.74 -9.98 48.47
N SER A 13 35.78 -9.97 47.63
CA SER A 13 36.92 -9.06 47.81
C SER A 13 37.75 -8.89 46.52
N ASN A 14 38.08 -7.64 46.22
CA ASN A 14 38.87 -7.13 45.11
C ASN A 14 40.20 -7.87 44.83
N SER A 15 40.55 -8.08 43.55
CA SER A 15 41.89 -7.75 43.07
C SER A 15 41.97 -7.69 41.53
N ASN A 16 42.63 -6.64 41.04
CA ASN A 16 42.99 -6.38 39.64
C ASN A 16 43.75 -7.55 38.99
N LYS A 17 43.03 -8.50 38.39
CA LYS A 17 43.57 -9.40 37.36
C LYS A 17 42.83 -9.11 36.08
N LYS A 18 43.49 -8.45 35.11
CA LYS A 18 43.04 -8.43 33.70
C LYS A 18 42.83 -9.88 33.30
N CYS A 19 41.57 -10.32 33.28
CA CYS A 19 41.18 -11.63 32.80
C CYS A 19 41.70 -11.70 31.36
N LYS A 20 42.68 -12.58 31.08
CA LYS A 20 43.14 -12.81 29.71
C LYS A 20 41.93 -13.29 28.92
N ARG A 21 41.37 -12.41 28.10
CA ARG A 21 40.27 -12.75 27.21
C ARG A 21 40.87 -13.49 26.03
N TYR A 22 40.17 -14.52 25.56
CA TYR A 22 40.53 -15.27 24.37
C TYR A 22 39.60 -14.87 23.23
N PHE A 23 40.08 -14.98 21.99
CA PHE A 23 39.24 -14.78 20.82
C PHE A 23 38.11 -15.82 20.79
N ASN A 24 36.88 -15.39 20.49
CA ASN A 24 35.73 -16.26 20.38
C ASN A 24 35.45 -16.55 18.91
N GLU A 25 35.60 -17.81 18.48
CA GLU A 25 35.40 -18.22 17.09
C GLU A 25 33.99 -17.90 16.55
N HIS A 26 32.96 -17.93 17.40
CA HIS A 26 31.59 -17.57 16.99
C HIS A 26 31.47 -16.12 16.51
N TRP A 27 32.44 -15.25 16.81
CA TRP A 27 32.43 -13.89 16.26
C TRP A 27 32.67 -13.85 14.75
N LYS A 28 33.25 -14.88 14.14
CA LYS A 28 33.37 -14.95 12.67
C LYS A 28 32.02 -15.19 11.98
N GLU A 29 31.10 -15.87 12.66
CA GLU A 29 29.73 -16.08 12.16
C GLU A 29 28.92 -14.78 12.22
N GLU A 30 29.12 -13.99 13.28
CA GLU A 30 28.39 -12.73 13.50
C GLU A 30 29.01 -11.53 12.77
N PHE A 31 30.34 -11.51 12.61
CA PHE A 31 31.09 -10.45 11.95
C PHE A 31 31.87 -11.04 10.77
N PRO A 32 31.24 -11.18 9.58
CA PRO A 32 31.87 -11.84 8.43
C PRO A 32 33.16 -11.18 7.92
N TRP A 33 33.39 -9.92 8.30
CA TRP A 33 34.60 -9.15 7.97
C TRP A 33 35.77 -9.38 8.95
N LEU A 34 35.55 -10.09 10.05
CA LEU A 34 36.52 -10.29 11.13
C LEU A 34 37.34 -11.56 10.87
N ASP A 35 38.66 -11.45 10.99
CA ASP A 35 39.56 -12.59 10.89
C ASP A 35 40.58 -12.58 12.03
N PHE A 36 41.17 -13.74 12.33
CA PHE A 36 42.07 -13.94 13.46
C PHE A 36 43.35 -14.68 13.06
N ASP A 37 44.49 -14.06 13.34
CA ASP A 37 45.81 -14.65 13.15
C ASP A 37 46.19 -15.47 14.40
N TYR A 38 46.21 -16.80 14.27
CA TYR A 38 46.54 -17.71 15.37
C TYR A 38 48.01 -17.68 15.79
N GLU A 39 48.92 -17.33 14.87
CA GLU A 39 50.35 -17.23 15.16
C GLU A 39 50.65 -15.96 15.95
N ARG A 40 50.09 -14.83 15.50
CA ARG A 40 50.31 -13.51 16.12
C ARG A 40 49.34 -13.22 17.26
N LYS A 41 48.27 -14.01 17.41
CA LYS A 41 47.17 -13.85 18.37
C LYS A 41 46.54 -12.46 18.30
N LEU A 42 46.20 -12.02 17.10
CA LEU A 42 45.56 -10.72 16.83
C LEU A 42 44.35 -10.92 15.94
N MET A 43 43.29 -10.15 16.18
CA MET A 43 42.15 -10.06 15.25
C MET A 43 42.24 -8.80 14.39
N PHE A 44 41.80 -8.89 13.14
CA PHE A 44 41.82 -7.79 12.18
C PHE A 44 40.56 -7.77 11.32
N CYS A 45 40.31 -6.64 10.69
CA CYS A 45 39.20 -6.45 9.77
C CYS A 45 39.70 -6.61 8.33
N LEU A 46 39.14 -7.56 7.60
CA LEU A 46 39.49 -7.87 6.21
C LEU A 46 39.27 -6.66 5.31
N GLU A 47 38.16 -5.97 5.49
CA GLU A 47 37.79 -4.78 4.71
C GLU A 47 38.77 -3.63 4.92
N CYS A 48 39.10 -3.33 6.19
CA CYS A 48 40.06 -2.27 6.49
C CYS A 48 41.47 -2.60 6.01
N ARG A 49 41.89 -3.87 6.08
CA ARG A 49 43.20 -4.30 5.59
C ARG A 49 43.28 -4.21 4.07
N GLN A 50 42.21 -4.58 3.36
CA GLN A 50 42.15 -4.49 1.90
C GLN A 50 42.16 -3.04 1.41
N ALA A 51 41.49 -2.12 2.12
CA ALA A 51 41.48 -0.70 1.78
C ALA A 51 42.86 -0.04 1.93
N LEU A 52 43.66 -0.44 2.92
CA LEU A 52 45.05 0.03 3.09
C LEU A 52 45.97 -0.39 1.94
N VAL A 53 45.76 -1.58 1.36
CA VAL A 53 46.54 -2.03 0.20
C VAL A 53 46.18 -1.24 -1.06
N ARG A 54 44.94 -0.72 -1.15
CA ARG A 54 44.45 0.06 -2.30
C ARG A 54 44.75 1.56 -2.23
N ASN A 55 44.98 2.14 -1.05
CA ASN A 55 45.30 3.55 -0.88
C ASN A 55 46.82 3.81 -0.92
N LYS A 56 47.30 4.53 -1.94
CA LYS A 56 48.72 4.96 -2.05
C LYS A 56 49.10 6.06 -1.04
N HIS A 57 48.10 6.71 -0.43
CA HIS A 57 48.28 7.70 0.64
C HIS A 57 47.72 7.12 1.95
N GLY A 58 48.60 6.54 2.77
CA GLY A 58 48.28 5.75 3.97
C GLY A 58 47.57 6.51 5.10
N LYS A 59 46.27 6.80 4.95
CA LYS A 59 45.42 7.41 6.01
C LYS A 59 44.18 6.57 6.31
N ALA A 60 44.38 5.29 6.58
CA ALA A 60 43.37 4.45 7.23
C ALA A 60 44.03 3.52 8.27
N GLU A 61 44.95 4.05 9.08
CA GLU A 61 45.48 3.30 10.22
C GLU A 61 44.40 3.25 11.32
N ASN A 62 43.86 2.06 11.57
CA ASN A 62 43.02 1.79 12.73
C ASN A 62 43.54 0.53 13.43
N ALA A 63 43.22 0.32 14.71
CA ALA A 63 43.76 -0.82 15.46
C ALA A 63 43.44 -2.19 14.82
N PHE A 64 42.39 -2.25 13.99
CA PHE A 64 41.96 -3.46 13.28
C PHE A 64 42.66 -3.67 11.94
N THR A 65 43.50 -2.74 11.49
CA THR A 65 44.27 -2.89 10.26
C THR A 65 45.63 -3.54 10.49
N VAL A 66 46.30 -3.16 11.56
CA VAL A 66 47.57 -3.76 12.02
C VAL A 66 47.32 -5.03 12.86
N GLY A 67 46.12 -5.13 13.45
CA GLY A 67 45.69 -6.24 14.30
C GLY A 67 45.61 -5.82 15.77
N THR A 68 44.57 -6.27 16.47
CA THR A 68 44.32 -5.94 17.88
C THR A 68 44.15 -7.19 18.75
N ASP A 69 44.62 -7.13 19.99
CA ASP A 69 44.44 -8.16 21.03
C ASP A 69 43.24 -7.85 21.96
N ASN A 70 42.46 -6.80 21.64
CA ASN A 70 41.33 -6.37 22.45
C ASN A 70 40.09 -7.23 22.19
N PHE A 71 40.10 -8.47 22.65
CA PHE A 71 39.01 -9.45 22.48
C PHE A 71 37.79 -9.11 23.32
N GLN A 72 37.09 -8.05 22.92
CA GLN A 72 35.83 -7.61 23.49
C GLN A 72 34.84 -7.40 22.37
N ARG A 73 33.65 -7.99 22.50
CA ARG A 73 32.56 -7.79 21.54
C ARG A 73 32.24 -6.30 21.32
N HIS A 74 32.29 -5.48 22.37
CA HIS A 74 32.08 -4.04 22.26
C HIS A 74 33.13 -3.34 21.39
N ALA A 75 34.37 -3.84 21.33
CA ALA A 75 35.39 -3.31 20.43
C ALA A 75 35.04 -3.57 18.95
N LEU A 76 34.44 -4.73 18.64
CA LEU A 76 33.94 -5.08 17.30
C LEU A 76 32.75 -4.19 16.89
N LEU A 77 31.80 -3.99 17.81
CA LEU A 77 30.63 -3.13 17.58
C LEU A 77 31.02 -1.66 17.39
N ARG A 78 32.00 -1.17 18.16
CA ARG A 78 32.58 0.17 17.95
C ARG A 78 33.37 0.27 16.66
N HIS A 79 34.05 -0.80 16.24
CA HIS A 79 34.81 -0.81 15.00
C HIS A 79 33.90 -0.71 13.78
N VAL A 80 32.86 -1.54 13.68
CA VAL A 80 31.97 -1.58 12.50
C VAL A 80 31.24 -0.25 12.28
N THR A 81 31.00 0.52 13.36
CA THR A 81 30.38 1.84 13.31
C THR A 81 31.37 3.00 13.13
N SER A 82 32.68 2.72 13.22
CA SER A 82 33.72 3.73 13.12
C SER A 82 33.81 4.36 11.73
N GLY A 83 34.13 5.66 11.67
CA GLY A 83 34.32 6.38 10.41
C GLY A 83 35.44 5.78 9.54
N ALA A 84 36.52 5.29 10.17
CA ALA A 84 37.62 4.63 9.47
C ALA A 84 37.18 3.33 8.77
N HIS A 85 36.31 2.54 9.38
CA HIS A 85 35.77 1.33 8.76
C HIS A 85 34.84 1.66 7.59
N ARG A 86 33.98 2.67 7.74
CA ARG A 86 33.12 3.16 6.65
C ARG A 86 33.91 3.66 5.45
N GLN A 87 35.02 4.37 5.69
CA GLN A 87 35.90 4.85 4.64
C GLN A 87 36.62 3.70 3.91
N ALA A 88 37.05 2.67 4.65
CA ALA A 88 37.63 1.47 4.04
C ALA A 88 36.64 0.75 3.12
N LEU A 89 35.38 0.60 3.54
CA LEU A 89 34.32 0.02 2.73
C LEU A 89 34.07 0.83 1.45
N ALA A 90 34.09 2.17 1.53
CA ALA A 90 33.92 3.04 0.35
C ALA A 90 35.07 2.87 -0.66
N VAL A 91 36.32 2.77 -0.19
CA VAL A 91 37.50 2.52 -1.03
C VAL A 91 37.41 1.14 -1.69
N ASN A 92 36.97 0.10 -0.96
CA ASN A 92 36.83 -1.25 -1.52
C ASN A 92 35.72 -1.34 -2.57
N ARG A 93 34.68 -0.51 -2.46
CA ARG A 93 33.55 -0.42 -3.40
C ARG A 93 33.81 0.44 -4.65
N GLY A 94 35.00 1.05 -4.78
CA GLY A 94 35.45 1.69 -6.03
C GLY A 94 34.77 3.03 -6.38
N GLN A 95 34.30 3.80 -5.39
CA GLN A 95 33.87 5.18 -5.65
C GLN A 95 35.09 6.09 -5.90
N PRO A 96 35.15 6.88 -6.97
CA PRO A 96 36.32 7.70 -7.27
C PRO A 96 36.40 8.90 -6.32
N THR A 97 37.51 8.99 -5.58
CA THR A 97 37.96 10.23 -4.94
C THR A 97 38.53 11.15 -6.01
N PHE A 98 37.88 12.30 -6.24
CA PHE A 98 38.39 13.38 -7.09
C PHE A 98 39.65 13.98 -6.43
N GLU A 99 40.82 13.75 -7.04
CA GLU A 99 42.05 14.46 -6.67
C GLU A 99 42.11 15.78 -7.46
N VAL A 100 42.22 16.89 -6.71
CA VAL A 100 42.37 18.24 -7.26
C VAL A 100 43.86 18.52 -7.44
N GLN A 101 44.31 18.65 -8.70
CA GLN A 101 45.55 19.34 -9.05
C GLN A 101 45.22 20.82 -9.28
N ALA A 102 45.87 21.68 -8.50
CA ALA A 102 45.83 23.13 -8.65
C ALA A 102 46.78 23.57 -9.78
N GLU A 103 46.36 24.53 -10.61
CA GLU A 103 47.03 25.83 -10.86
C GLU A 103 46.59 26.52 -12.17
N GLY A 104 46.38 27.85 -12.08
CA GLY A 104 46.33 28.86 -13.17
C GLY A 104 44.99 28.97 -13.93
N GLY A 105 44.26 30.08 -13.99
CA GLY A 105 44.57 31.50 -13.84
C GLY A 105 44.19 32.23 -15.13
N GLY A 106 43.07 32.99 -15.15
CA GLY A 106 42.80 33.99 -16.20
C GLY A 106 41.34 34.24 -16.64
N ALA A 107 40.80 35.39 -16.21
CA ALA A 107 39.87 36.33 -16.87
C ALA A 107 38.42 35.92 -17.31
N TYR A 108 37.45 36.65 -16.74
CA TYR A 108 35.98 36.76 -16.99
C TYR A 108 35.57 37.31 -18.39
N PRO A 109 34.25 37.42 -18.80
CA PRO A 109 32.98 37.14 -18.09
C PRO A 109 31.85 36.40 -18.86
N ASP A 110 30.78 36.10 -18.09
CA ASP A 110 29.34 36.05 -18.43
C ASP A 110 28.67 34.75 -18.96
N LEU A 111 28.17 33.95 -18.00
CA LEU A 111 26.89 33.24 -18.10
C LEU A 111 26.38 32.91 -16.69
N VAL A 112 25.08 33.13 -16.48
CA VAL A 112 24.34 32.95 -15.22
C VAL A 112 24.45 31.49 -14.76
N THR A 113 25.27 31.25 -13.74
CA THR A 113 25.42 29.95 -13.09
C THR A 113 24.56 29.89 -11.83
N THR A 114 23.76 28.82 -11.73
CA THR A 114 23.26 28.24 -10.48
C THR A 114 24.39 28.11 -9.45
N PRO A 115 24.16 28.39 -8.15
CA PRO A 115 25.20 28.22 -7.15
C PRO A 115 25.39 26.73 -6.85
N THR A 116 26.44 26.15 -7.43
CA THR A 116 27.07 24.92 -6.97
C THR A 116 27.45 25.08 -5.50
N SER A 117 26.91 24.20 -4.66
CA SER A 117 27.25 24.11 -3.24
C SER A 117 28.74 23.84 -3.06
N THR A 118 29.40 24.74 -2.32
CA THR A 118 30.75 24.53 -1.80
C THR A 118 30.77 23.27 -0.95
N GLY A 119 31.64 22.33 -1.33
CA GLY A 119 31.88 21.07 -0.65
C GLY A 119 32.48 21.25 0.74
N VAL A 120 31.62 21.51 1.73
CA VAL A 120 31.83 21.16 3.13
C VAL A 120 30.89 19.99 3.39
N LYS A 121 31.43 18.80 3.73
CA LYS A 121 30.60 17.76 4.34
C LYS A 121 30.13 18.32 5.68
N VAL A 122 28.94 18.91 5.70
CA VAL A 122 28.29 19.34 6.93
C VAL A 122 28.05 18.05 7.72
N GLU A 123 28.77 17.89 8.82
CA GLU A 123 28.51 16.81 9.76
C GLU A 123 27.15 17.11 10.41
N VAL A 124 26.11 16.40 9.97
CA VAL A 124 24.75 16.61 10.45
C VAL A 124 24.69 16.30 11.93
N ASP A 125 24.15 17.24 12.72
CA ASP A 125 24.01 17.10 14.17
C ASP A 125 23.23 15.80 14.51
N PRO A 126 23.87 14.82 15.18
CA PRO A 126 23.24 13.54 15.50
C PRO A 126 22.00 13.71 16.39
N ALA A 127 21.91 14.79 17.17
CA ALA A 127 20.73 15.08 17.98
C ALA A 127 19.52 15.40 17.10
N LYS A 128 19.70 16.16 16.01
CA LYS A 128 18.63 16.50 15.05
C LYS A 128 18.14 15.26 14.32
N VAL A 129 19.05 14.38 13.91
CA VAL A 129 18.70 13.09 13.28
C VAL A 129 17.86 12.24 14.25
N ALA A 130 18.26 12.14 15.53
CA ALA A 130 17.49 11.39 16.52
C ALA A 130 16.08 11.95 16.74
N VAL A 131 15.93 13.28 16.76
CA VAL A 131 14.62 13.94 16.87
C VAL A 131 13.76 13.68 15.62
N LEU A 132 14.31 13.89 14.41
CA LEU A 132 13.58 13.64 13.16
C LEU A 132 13.19 12.16 13.01
N THR A 133 14.04 11.24 13.45
CA THR A 133 13.73 9.81 13.48
C THR A 133 12.53 9.54 14.39
N THR A 134 12.46 10.23 15.54
CA THR A 134 11.32 10.11 16.47
C THR A 134 10.04 10.63 15.83
N VAL A 135 10.08 11.83 15.24
CA VAL A 135 8.93 12.43 14.54
C VAL A 135 8.47 11.57 13.36
N TYR A 136 9.42 10.98 12.63
CA TYR A 136 9.14 10.05 11.55
C TYR A 136 8.37 8.81 12.05
N CYS A 137 8.84 8.17 13.12
CA CYS A 137 8.14 7.06 13.76
C CYS A 137 6.74 7.47 14.22
N MET A 138 6.62 8.66 14.82
CA MET A 138 5.32 9.17 15.28
C MET A 138 4.34 9.33 14.13
N ALA A 139 4.76 9.92 13.01
CA ALA A 139 3.92 10.06 11.83
C ALA A 139 3.55 8.68 11.25
N LYS A 140 4.52 7.77 11.13
CA LYS A 140 4.32 6.38 10.67
C LYS A 140 3.26 5.64 11.47
N GLU A 141 3.30 5.76 12.79
CA GLU A 141 2.46 5.01 13.73
C GLU A 141 1.22 5.79 14.21
N ASP A 142 0.88 6.90 13.56
CA ASP A 142 -0.29 7.72 13.93
C ASP A 142 -0.25 8.16 15.41
N VAL A 143 0.92 8.60 15.90
CA VAL A 143 1.10 9.14 17.26
C VAL A 143 0.90 10.66 17.28
N PRO A 144 0.06 11.22 18.18
CA PRO A 144 -0.19 12.67 18.27
C PRO A 144 1.05 13.51 18.58
N ASP A 145 1.11 14.73 18.03
CA ASP A 145 2.30 15.61 18.10
C ASP A 145 2.65 16.04 19.55
N ASP A 146 1.65 16.18 20.42
CA ASP A 146 1.82 16.51 21.84
C ASP A 146 2.58 15.43 22.63
N ARG A 147 2.68 14.20 22.09
CA ARG A 147 3.45 13.10 22.68
C ARG A 147 4.94 13.14 22.37
N CYS A 148 5.40 14.02 21.47
CA CYS A 148 6.80 14.09 21.05
C CYS A 148 7.76 14.27 22.23
N SER A 149 7.46 15.22 23.12
CA SER A 149 8.30 15.51 24.30
C SER A 149 8.49 14.29 25.20
N ALA A 150 7.40 13.58 25.50
CA ALA A 150 7.43 12.37 26.33
C ALA A 150 8.25 11.24 25.68
N LEU A 151 8.16 11.07 24.36
CA LEU A 151 8.93 10.06 23.63
C LEU A 151 10.43 10.38 23.60
N LEU A 152 10.80 11.66 23.49
CA LEU A 152 12.19 12.09 23.55
C LEU A 152 12.76 11.97 24.97
N GLU A 153 11.98 12.26 26.01
CA GLU A 153 12.33 11.98 27.41
C GLU A 153 12.58 10.48 27.64
N LEU A 154 11.72 9.62 27.09
CA LEU A 154 11.90 8.16 27.14
C LEU A 154 13.22 7.73 26.48
N GLN A 155 13.58 8.31 25.33
CA GLN A 155 14.84 8.00 24.66
C GLN A 155 16.06 8.45 25.46
N ARG A 156 15.98 9.61 26.13
CA ARG A 156 17.04 10.06 27.05
C ARG A 156 17.16 9.14 28.26
N PHE A 157 16.04 8.71 28.83
CA PHE A 157 16.01 7.72 29.91
C PHE A 157 16.68 6.41 29.48
N ASN A 158 16.45 5.98 28.23
CA ASN A 158 17.10 4.83 27.61
C ASN A 158 18.55 5.10 27.15
N LEU A 159 19.15 6.21 27.58
CA LEU A 159 20.55 6.57 27.35
C LEU A 159 20.94 6.77 25.87
N CYS A 160 20.01 7.27 25.05
CA CYS A 160 20.29 7.66 23.66
C CYS A 160 21.36 8.76 23.61
N GLN A 161 22.60 8.39 23.28
CA GLN A 161 23.78 9.27 23.36
C GLN A 161 23.62 10.57 22.57
N ALA A 162 22.94 10.51 21.43
CA ALA A 162 22.68 11.67 20.58
C ALA A 162 21.83 12.75 21.28
N LEU A 163 21.01 12.38 22.27
CA LEU A 163 20.08 13.30 22.96
C LEU A 163 20.53 13.69 24.37
N LEU A 164 21.62 13.09 24.88
CA LEU A 164 22.13 13.33 26.24
C LEU A 164 23.07 14.55 26.33
N GLY A 165 23.64 15.01 25.20
CA GLY A 165 24.65 16.07 25.17
C GLY A 165 24.13 17.49 24.94
N THR A 166 22.83 17.70 24.82
CA THR A 166 22.24 18.95 24.32
C THR A 166 21.30 19.60 25.34
N GLU A 167 21.65 20.77 25.86
CA GLU A 167 20.79 21.64 26.71
C GLU A 167 19.69 22.39 25.90
N HIS A 168 19.13 21.76 24.87
CA HIS A 168 18.38 22.46 23.82
C HIS A 168 16.86 22.37 24.02
N GLY A 169 16.35 22.91 25.13
CA GLY A 169 14.91 22.90 25.48
C GLY A 169 13.96 23.41 24.39
N ASP A 170 14.45 24.23 23.45
CA ASP A 170 13.64 24.88 22.41
C ASP A 170 13.40 24.03 21.14
N TYR A 171 13.98 22.82 21.02
CA TYR A 171 13.79 21.94 19.85
C TYR A 171 12.53 21.09 19.88
N TYR A 172 11.81 21.07 21.00
CA TYR A 172 10.83 20.00 21.29
C TYR A 172 9.38 20.48 21.34
N SER A 173 9.08 21.72 20.92
CA SER A 173 7.71 22.23 20.97
C SER A 173 6.83 21.62 19.86
N PRO A 174 5.52 21.41 20.09
CA PRO A 174 4.60 20.86 19.09
C PRO A 174 4.58 21.63 17.76
N ARG A 175 4.74 22.96 17.79
CA ARG A 175 4.87 23.79 16.57
C ARG A 175 6.08 23.38 15.71
N ARG A 176 7.19 22.97 16.32
CA ARG A 176 8.37 22.48 15.60
C ARG A 176 8.22 21.05 15.09
N VAL A 177 7.36 20.23 15.70
CA VAL A 177 7.06 18.88 15.19
C VAL A 177 6.44 18.99 13.81
N ARG A 178 5.60 20.00 13.59
CA ARG A 178 5.02 20.24 12.28
C ARG A 178 6.07 20.62 11.24
N ASP A 179 6.97 21.54 11.56
CA ASP A 179 8.08 21.92 10.67
C ASP A 179 8.97 20.73 10.31
N MET A 180 9.23 19.86 11.30
CA MET A 180 9.96 18.60 11.10
C MET A 180 9.22 17.64 10.18
N GLN A 181 7.90 17.47 10.35
CA GLN A 181 7.09 16.67 9.44
C GLN A 181 7.13 17.24 8.02
N VAL A 182 7.06 18.56 7.86
CA VAL A 182 7.16 19.21 6.55
C VAL A 182 8.53 18.95 5.92
N ALA A 183 9.62 19.11 6.66
CA ALA A 183 10.97 18.85 6.16
C ALA A 183 11.15 17.40 5.68
N ILE A 184 10.66 16.42 6.46
CA ILE A 184 10.68 14.99 6.08
C ILE A 184 9.80 14.77 4.83
N ALA A 185 8.59 15.33 4.81
CA ALA A 185 7.68 15.20 3.67
C ALA A 185 8.26 15.83 2.39
N SER A 186 9.04 16.91 2.50
CA SER A 186 9.73 17.54 1.37
C SER A 186 10.80 16.65 0.75
N VAL A 187 11.51 15.85 1.55
CA VAL A 187 12.40 14.79 1.03
C VAL A 187 11.60 13.79 0.22
N LEU A 188 10.54 13.22 0.80
CA LEU A 188 9.67 12.25 0.12
C LEU A 188 8.98 12.82 -1.12
N HIS A 189 8.66 14.11 -1.12
CA HIS A 189 8.07 14.82 -2.26
C HIS A 189 9.09 14.99 -3.38
N THR A 190 10.32 15.40 -3.06
CA THR A 190 11.41 15.54 -4.04
C THR A 190 11.72 14.21 -4.71
N GLU A 191 11.82 13.14 -3.94
CA GLU A 191 12.01 11.78 -4.46
C GLU A 191 10.83 11.33 -5.35
N ALA A 192 9.60 11.64 -4.93
CA ALA A 192 8.40 11.38 -5.72
C ALA A 192 8.44 12.09 -7.07
N CYS A 193 8.78 13.38 -7.10
CA CYS A 193 8.93 14.16 -8.32
C CYS A 193 9.98 13.57 -9.26
N GLN A 194 11.15 13.18 -8.71
CA GLN A 194 12.20 12.55 -9.52
C GLN A 194 11.73 11.22 -10.12
N ARG A 195 11.08 10.38 -9.32
CA ARG A 195 10.57 9.07 -9.73
C ARG A 195 9.50 9.19 -10.82
N LEU A 196 8.51 10.05 -10.61
CA LEU A 196 7.40 10.27 -11.54
C LEU A 196 7.88 10.91 -12.84
N LYS A 197 8.80 11.88 -12.77
CA LYS A 197 9.42 12.50 -13.94
C LYS A 197 10.23 11.50 -14.77
N ALA A 198 10.96 10.58 -14.12
CA ALA A 198 11.75 9.55 -14.79
C ALA A 198 10.88 8.45 -15.42
N SER A 199 9.70 8.18 -14.86
CA SER A 199 8.80 7.14 -15.37
C SER A 199 8.37 7.41 -16.82
N PRO A 200 8.39 6.40 -17.70
CA PRO A 200 7.90 6.55 -19.07
C PRO A 200 6.38 6.72 -19.12
N TYR A 201 5.65 5.99 -18.25
CA TYR A 201 4.20 6.03 -18.12
C TYR A 201 3.79 6.14 -16.66
N VAL A 202 2.62 6.72 -16.42
CA VAL A 202 2.06 6.91 -15.07
C VAL A 202 0.60 6.46 -15.08
N GLY A 203 0.17 5.78 -14.01
CA GLY A 203 -1.24 5.57 -13.70
C GLY A 203 -1.68 6.52 -12.60
N LEU A 204 -2.90 7.06 -12.71
CA LEU A 204 -3.52 7.91 -11.69
C LEU A 204 -4.60 7.13 -10.95
N VAL A 205 -4.64 7.28 -9.63
CA VAL A 205 -5.61 6.64 -8.76
C VAL A 205 -6.32 7.71 -7.93
N LEU A 206 -7.64 7.72 -8.02
CA LEU A 206 -8.51 8.68 -7.33
C LEU A 206 -9.32 7.93 -6.26
N ASP A 207 -9.01 8.15 -4.98
CA ASP A 207 -9.75 7.55 -3.88
C ASP A 207 -10.60 8.58 -3.15
N GLU A 208 -11.93 8.43 -3.22
CA GLU A 208 -12.84 9.29 -2.48
C GLU A 208 -12.89 8.88 -1.00
N THR A 209 -12.72 9.88 -0.13
CA THR A 209 -13.03 9.76 1.29
C THR A 209 -14.23 10.65 1.62
N ARG A 210 -15.22 10.06 2.31
CA ARG A 210 -16.37 10.79 2.85
C ARG A 210 -16.07 11.17 4.29
N ASP A 211 -15.70 12.41 4.51
CA ASP A 211 -15.40 12.93 5.83
C ASP A 211 -16.68 13.53 6.41
N TRP A 212 -17.50 12.71 7.12
CA TRP A 212 -18.77 13.18 7.73
C TRP A 212 -19.75 13.74 6.65
N PRO A 213 -21.03 14.11 6.89
CA PRO A 213 -22.02 14.23 5.81
C PRO A 213 -21.87 15.44 4.87
N GLU A 214 -20.84 16.29 5.01
CA GLU A 214 -20.76 17.57 4.29
C GLU A 214 -19.43 17.86 3.56
N SER A 215 -18.34 17.10 3.80
CA SER A 215 -17.04 17.34 3.16
C SER A 215 -16.56 16.13 2.36
N HIS A 216 -16.38 16.32 1.04
CA HIS A 216 -15.80 15.32 0.15
C HIS A 216 -14.33 15.65 -0.10
N SER A 217 -13.42 14.75 0.28
CA SER A 217 -12.00 14.85 -0.03
C SER A 217 -11.60 13.75 -1.01
N LEU A 218 -10.68 14.08 -1.92
CA LEU A 218 -10.16 13.16 -2.92
C LEU A 218 -8.67 12.94 -2.68
N ALA A 219 -8.31 11.71 -2.35
CA ALA A 219 -6.94 11.28 -2.21
C ALA A 219 -6.38 10.85 -3.57
N LEU A 220 -5.18 11.32 -3.87
CA LEU A 220 -4.54 11.10 -5.15
C LEU A 220 -3.31 10.23 -4.98
N PHE A 221 -3.19 9.18 -5.80
CA PHE A 221 -1.99 8.36 -5.89
C PHE A 221 -1.56 8.21 -7.35
N ALA A 222 -0.27 7.99 -7.55
CA ALA A 222 0.31 7.68 -8.85
C ALA A 222 1.07 6.36 -8.82
N THR A 223 0.87 5.52 -9.83
CA THR A 223 1.72 4.36 -10.12
C THR A 223 2.74 4.72 -11.20
N SER A 224 3.97 4.26 -11.02
CA SER A 224 5.12 4.59 -11.85
C SER A 224 6.04 3.39 -12.01
N VAL A 225 6.92 3.44 -13.00
CA VAL A 225 7.90 2.38 -13.27
C VAL A 225 9.28 2.99 -13.36
N SER A 226 10.20 2.49 -12.57
CA SER A 226 11.59 2.96 -12.61
C SER A 226 12.28 2.44 -13.88
N PRO A 227 12.81 3.33 -14.74
CA PRO A 227 13.55 2.90 -15.93
C PRO A 227 14.91 2.27 -15.59
N CYS A 228 15.38 2.40 -14.34
CA CYS A 228 16.70 1.90 -13.92
C CYS A 228 16.70 0.40 -13.61
N ASP A 229 15.60 -0.12 -13.09
CA ASP A 229 15.46 -1.50 -12.60
C ASP A 229 14.13 -2.17 -13.01
N GLY A 230 13.24 -1.42 -13.67
CA GLY A 230 11.92 -1.88 -14.10
C GLY A 230 10.94 -2.10 -12.97
N GLN A 231 11.22 -1.63 -11.74
CA GLN A 231 10.34 -1.86 -10.61
C GLN A 231 9.16 -0.88 -10.59
N PRO A 232 7.92 -1.38 -10.39
CA PRO A 232 6.77 -0.51 -10.20
C PRO A 232 6.76 0.09 -8.79
N ALA A 233 6.24 1.30 -8.66
CA ALA A 233 6.09 1.99 -7.39
C ALA A 233 4.82 2.84 -7.36
N THR A 234 4.13 2.81 -6.22
CA THR A 234 2.98 3.65 -5.92
C THR A 234 3.41 4.84 -5.05
N THR A 235 2.92 6.03 -5.33
CA THR A 235 3.26 7.27 -4.63
C THR A 235 1.99 8.03 -4.26
N PHE A 236 1.87 8.49 -3.03
CA PHE A 236 0.81 9.40 -2.59
C PHE A 236 1.13 10.84 -3.01
N LEU A 237 0.20 11.45 -3.75
CA LEU A 237 0.36 12.81 -4.28
C LEU A 237 -0.19 13.88 -3.33
N GLY A 238 -1.16 13.52 -2.49
CA GLY A 238 -1.82 14.43 -1.56
C GLY A 238 -3.34 14.25 -1.54
N SER A 239 -4.02 15.09 -0.78
CA SER A 239 -5.49 15.15 -0.77
C SER A 239 -5.95 16.49 -1.34
N VAL A 240 -7.12 16.49 -1.99
CA VAL A 240 -7.77 17.69 -2.53
C VAL A 240 -9.18 17.75 -1.98
N GLU A 241 -9.57 18.89 -1.40
CA GLU A 241 -10.95 19.15 -1.02
C GLU A 241 -11.80 19.45 -2.27
N LEU A 242 -12.91 18.74 -2.42
CA LEU A 242 -13.80 18.93 -3.57
C LEU A 242 -14.79 20.06 -3.28
N GLN A 243 -14.63 21.19 -3.95
CA GLN A 243 -15.64 22.25 -3.98
C GLN A 243 -16.86 21.74 -4.76
N GLU A 244 -18.06 21.79 -4.17
CA GLU A 244 -19.32 21.27 -4.73
C GLU A 244 -19.32 19.75 -5.08
N GLY A 245 -18.33 18.99 -4.61
CA GLY A 245 -18.27 17.53 -4.77
C GLY A 245 -17.76 17.01 -6.13
N GLU A 246 -17.23 17.88 -7.00
CA GLU A 246 -16.66 17.49 -8.31
C GLU A 246 -15.16 17.85 -8.42
N ALA A 247 -14.33 16.89 -8.86
CA ALA A 247 -12.96 17.14 -9.29
C ALA A 247 -12.95 17.52 -10.77
N THR A 248 -12.11 18.47 -11.18
CA THR A 248 -11.96 18.81 -12.62
C THR A 248 -10.75 18.13 -13.24
N ALA A 249 -10.82 17.80 -14.53
CA ALA A 249 -9.68 17.25 -15.26
C ALA A 249 -8.47 18.22 -15.26
N GLY A 250 -8.71 19.53 -15.29
CA GLY A 250 -7.67 20.56 -15.21
C GLY A 250 -6.89 20.49 -13.90
N GLN A 251 -7.58 20.48 -12.75
CA GLN A 251 -6.93 20.35 -11.45
C GLN A 251 -6.07 19.09 -11.34
N LEU A 252 -6.56 17.94 -11.84
CA LEU A 252 -5.79 16.70 -11.82
C LEU A 252 -4.52 16.79 -12.69
N LEU A 253 -4.59 17.44 -13.85
CA LEU A 253 -3.45 17.67 -14.72
C LEU A 253 -2.44 18.66 -14.11
N ASP A 254 -2.91 19.71 -13.44
CA ASP A 254 -2.05 20.68 -12.76
C ASP A 254 -1.27 20.02 -11.63
N ILE A 255 -1.92 19.14 -10.85
CA ILE A 255 -1.27 18.34 -9.81
C ILE A 255 -0.21 17.42 -10.43
N LEU A 256 -0.55 16.68 -11.48
CA LEU A 256 0.43 15.83 -12.18
C LEU A 256 1.61 16.64 -12.72
N GLN A 257 1.36 17.84 -13.25
CA GLN A 257 2.39 18.75 -13.73
C GLN A 257 3.29 19.26 -12.61
N ALA A 258 2.76 19.52 -11.42
CA ALA A 258 3.56 19.88 -10.25
C ALA A 258 4.56 18.77 -9.85
N PHE A 259 4.19 17.51 -10.07
CA PHE A 259 5.09 16.35 -9.91
C PHE A 259 5.97 16.06 -11.15
N GLY A 260 5.94 16.93 -12.16
CA GLY A 260 6.75 16.78 -13.38
C GLY A 260 6.24 15.72 -14.36
N VAL A 261 4.96 15.34 -14.26
CA VAL A 261 4.30 14.40 -15.18
C VAL A 261 3.57 15.17 -16.27
N SER A 262 3.88 14.88 -17.54
CA SER A 262 3.17 15.45 -18.68
C SER A 262 1.96 14.60 -19.07
N ALA A 263 0.91 15.23 -19.60
CA ALA A 263 -0.33 14.56 -20.02
C ALA A 263 -0.12 13.32 -20.92
N PRO A 264 0.82 13.30 -21.90
CA PRO A 264 1.04 12.12 -22.74
C PRO A 264 1.57 10.88 -21.99
N LYS A 265 2.16 11.06 -20.79
CA LYS A 265 2.64 9.94 -19.97
C LYS A 265 1.51 9.26 -19.19
N LEU A 266 0.36 9.92 -19.01
CA LEU A 266 -0.75 9.35 -18.27
C LEU A 266 -1.43 8.25 -19.09
N ALA A 267 -1.26 7.00 -18.65
CA ALA A 267 -1.71 5.81 -19.36
C ALA A 267 -2.89 5.11 -18.68
N TRP A 268 -3.05 5.26 -17.37
CA TRP A 268 -4.09 4.56 -16.62
C TRP A 268 -4.86 5.48 -15.68
N LEU A 269 -6.14 5.18 -15.50
CA LEU A 269 -7.00 5.78 -14.49
C LEU A 269 -7.75 4.69 -13.72
N SER A 270 -7.56 4.67 -12.40
CA SER A 270 -8.35 3.89 -11.45
C SER A 270 -9.02 4.83 -10.46
N SER A 271 -10.23 4.50 -10.00
CA SER A 271 -10.96 5.40 -9.11
C SER A 271 -12.02 4.67 -8.30
N SER A 272 -12.21 5.04 -7.04
CA SER A 272 -13.36 4.63 -6.23
C SER A 272 -14.60 5.51 -6.43
N LEU A 273 -14.49 6.62 -7.19
CA LEU A 273 -15.60 7.52 -7.48
C LEU A 273 -16.71 6.79 -8.27
N PRO A 274 -17.99 7.08 -7.95
CA PRO A 274 -19.12 6.64 -8.75
C PRO A 274 -19.07 7.13 -10.20
N SER A 275 -19.73 6.38 -11.09
CA SER A 275 -19.68 6.59 -12.54
C SER A 275 -20.22 7.95 -13.00
N ASP A 276 -21.20 8.52 -12.30
CA ASP A 276 -21.80 9.82 -12.61
C ASP A 276 -20.78 10.96 -12.47
N ARG A 277 -19.96 10.94 -11.40
CA ARG A 277 -18.90 11.94 -11.16
C ARG A 277 -17.68 11.71 -12.04
N LEU A 278 -17.31 10.45 -12.29
CA LEU A 278 -16.22 10.16 -13.23
C LEU A 278 -16.60 10.47 -14.69
N GLY A 279 -17.89 10.39 -15.02
CA GLY A 279 -18.42 10.53 -16.38
C GLY A 279 -18.09 11.86 -17.07
N ARG A 280 -17.74 12.90 -16.31
CA ARG A 280 -17.27 14.19 -16.82
C ARG A 280 -15.73 14.26 -16.93
N VAL A 281 -15.03 13.74 -15.94
CA VAL A 281 -13.57 13.85 -15.80
C VAL A 281 -12.84 12.90 -16.75
N GLY A 282 -13.30 11.65 -16.88
CA GLY A 282 -12.64 10.63 -17.71
C GLY A 282 -12.51 11.06 -19.18
N PRO A 283 -13.61 11.47 -19.86
CA PRO A 283 -13.55 11.92 -21.24
C PRO A 283 -12.67 13.16 -21.45
N GLN A 284 -12.68 14.10 -20.50
CA GLN A 284 -11.84 15.31 -20.56
C GLN A 284 -10.35 14.96 -20.43
N LEU A 285 -9.99 14.09 -19.49
CA LEU A 285 -8.62 13.60 -19.36
C LEU A 285 -8.19 12.86 -20.62
N ARG A 286 -9.06 12.03 -21.21
CA ARG A 286 -8.77 11.29 -22.44
C ARG A 286 -8.52 12.21 -23.64
N ALA A 287 -9.16 13.39 -23.67
CA ALA A 287 -8.89 14.39 -24.71
C ALA A 287 -7.45 14.95 -24.62
N ALA A 288 -6.89 15.06 -23.41
CA ALA A 288 -5.51 15.52 -23.18
C ALA A 288 -4.48 14.38 -23.16
N CYS A 289 -4.89 13.16 -22.84
CA CYS A 289 -4.03 12.01 -22.57
C CYS A 289 -4.34 10.88 -23.57
N PRO A 290 -3.60 10.76 -24.69
CA PRO A 290 -3.93 9.84 -25.79
C PRO A 290 -3.77 8.35 -25.44
N LEU A 291 -3.07 8.02 -24.36
CA LEU A 291 -2.85 6.64 -23.90
C LEU A 291 -3.82 6.23 -22.78
N LEU A 292 -4.69 7.14 -22.33
CA LEU A 292 -5.49 6.93 -21.13
C LEU A 292 -6.47 5.77 -21.28
N THR A 293 -6.27 4.75 -20.45
CA THR A 293 -7.14 3.59 -20.31
C THR A 293 -7.73 3.55 -18.90
N GLU A 294 -9.03 3.31 -18.80
CA GLU A 294 -9.76 3.28 -17.53
C GLU A 294 -9.93 1.85 -17.04
N LEU A 295 -9.40 1.54 -15.86
CA LEU A 295 -9.59 0.26 -15.18
C LEU A 295 -9.59 0.51 -13.67
N HIS A 296 -10.74 0.27 -13.04
CA HIS A 296 -10.97 0.72 -11.68
C HIS A 296 -10.95 -0.44 -10.70
N CYS A 297 -9.75 -0.77 -10.25
CA CYS A 297 -9.47 -1.90 -9.38
C CYS A 297 -9.64 -1.58 -7.88
N LEU A 298 -10.04 -0.36 -7.52
CA LEU A 298 -10.20 0.04 -6.12
C LEU A 298 -11.48 -0.57 -5.50
N PRO A 299 -11.41 -1.08 -4.25
CA PRO A 299 -12.58 -1.48 -3.48
C PRO A 299 -13.54 -0.30 -3.30
N GLY A 300 -14.84 -0.57 -3.45
CA GLY A 300 -15.92 0.42 -3.30
C GLY A 300 -16.62 0.80 -4.59
N ARG A 301 -15.95 0.76 -5.76
CA ARG A 301 -16.57 1.18 -7.02
C ARG A 301 -17.59 0.18 -7.57
N THR A 302 -17.34 -1.10 -7.36
CA THR A 302 -18.29 -2.16 -7.71
C THR A 302 -19.46 -2.24 -6.75
N ASP A 303 -19.44 -1.43 -5.68
CA ASP A 303 -20.52 -1.43 -4.70
C ASP A 303 -21.76 -0.85 -5.39
N PRO A 304 -22.93 -1.47 -5.18
CA PRO A 304 -24.14 -0.99 -5.80
C PRO A 304 -24.43 0.42 -5.32
N GLU A 305 -24.90 1.29 -6.22
CA GLU A 305 -25.70 2.45 -5.81
C GLU A 305 -26.76 1.93 -4.83
N PRO A 306 -26.81 2.47 -3.59
CA PRO A 306 -27.61 1.90 -2.53
C PRO A 306 -29.09 1.97 -2.95
N PRO A 307 -29.79 0.82 -3.13
CA PRO A 307 -31.24 0.88 -2.98
C PRO A 307 -31.53 1.43 -1.58
N ALA A 308 -32.63 2.17 -1.39
CA ALA A 308 -32.93 2.83 -0.11
C ALA A 308 -32.77 1.90 1.12
N TYR A 309 -33.05 0.61 0.96
CA TYR A 309 -32.93 -0.40 2.01
C TYR A 309 -31.49 -0.81 2.37
N LEU A 310 -30.51 -0.57 1.51
CA LEU A 310 -29.12 -0.98 1.72
C LEU A 310 -28.52 -0.30 2.96
N SER A 311 -28.69 1.02 3.06
CA SER A 311 -28.21 1.82 4.19
C SER A 311 -28.92 1.46 5.49
N GLU A 312 -30.20 1.04 5.42
CA GLU A 312 -30.92 0.51 6.59
C GLU A 312 -30.28 -0.82 7.06
N TYR A 313 -29.95 -1.72 6.14
CA TYR A 313 -29.31 -2.99 6.45
C TYR A 313 -27.93 -2.80 7.11
N GLU A 314 -27.10 -1.89 6.58
CA GLU A 314 -25.80 -1.55 7.17
C GLU A 314 -25.92 -0.98 8.57
N SER A 315 -26.87 -0.06 8.77
CA SER A 315 -27.12 0.56 10.08
C SER A 315 -27.49 -0.49 11.13
N VAL A 316 -28.29 -1.50 10.74
CA VAL A 316 -28.61 -2.63 11.63
C VAL A 316 -27.37 -3.45 11.96
N LEU A 317 -26.50 -3.73 10.98
CA LEU A 317 -25.25 -4.46 11.22
C LEU A 317 -24.28 -3.68 12.12
N ASP A 318 -24.06 -2.39 11.84
CA ASP A 318 -23.21 -1.52 12.66
C ASP A 318 -23.71 -1.46 14.11
N ALA A 319 -25.02 -1.25 14.31
CA ALA A 319 -25.63 -1.24 15.64
C ALA A 319 -25.51 -2.60 16.35
N LEU A 320 -25.67 -3.71 15.61
CA LEU A 320 -25.48 -5.06 16.15
C LEU A 320 -24.04 -5.27 16.64
N PHE A 321 -23.06 -4.91 15.83
CA PHE A 321 -21.66 -5.10 16.18
C PHE A 321 -21.21 -4.17 17.30
N ARG A 322 -21.67 -2.92 17.35
CA ARG A 322 -21.39 -2.01 18.48
C ARG A 322 -21.96 -2.53 19.79
N LEU A 323 -23.16 -3.11 19.77
CA LEU A 323 -23.77 -3.72 20.96
C LEU A 323 -22.93 -4.87 21.52
N HIS A 324 -22.35 -5.70 20.64
CA HIS A 324 -21.52 -6.85 21.01
C HIS A 324 -20.00 -6.55 21.03
N GLY A 325 -19.58 -5.34 20.67
CA GLY A 325 -18.18 -4.94 20.58
C GLY A 325 -17.57 -4.47 21.91
N GLY A 326 -18.41 -4.15 22.90
CA GLY A 326 -17.98 -3.60 24.19
C GLY A 326 -17.25 -4.62 25.08
N PRO A 327 -16.34 -4.16 25.98
CA PRO A 327 -15.50 -4.99 26.83
C PRO A 327 -16.27 -5.86 27.84
N SER A 328 -17.54 -5.56 28.10
CA SER A 328 -18.44 -6.29 29.00
C SER A 328 -19.47 -7.18 28.28
N SER A 329 -19.42 -7.26 26.95
CA SER A 329 -20.41 -8.01 26.17
C SER A 329 -19.88 -9.39 25.76
N HIS A 330 -20.68 -10.43 26.00
CA HIS A 330 -20.43 -11.76 25.46
C HIS A 330 -20.83 -11.76 23.97
N MET A 331 -19.91 -11.35 23.10
CA MET A 331 -20.10 -11.52 21.66
C MET A 331 -20.16 -13.01 21.34
N VAL A 332 -21.11 -13.39 20.48
CA VAL A 332 -21.18 -14.74 19.91
C VAL A 332 -19.84 -15.01 19.19
N PRO A 333 -19.11 -16.09 19.50
CA PRO A 333 -17.76 -16.34 18.96
C PRO A 333 -17.66 -16.23 17.44
N GLU A 334 -18.70 -16.67 16.73
CA GLU A 334 -18.83 -16.62 15.28
C GLU A 334 -18.84 -15.19 14.74
N LEU A 335 -19.55 -14.26 15.41
CA LEU A 335 -19.57 -12.84 15.04
C LEU A 335 -18.22 -12.17 15.29
N ARG A 336 -17.50 -12.58 16.36
CA ARG A 336 -16.15 -12.07 16.66
C ARG A 336 -15.17 -12.53 15.59
N ALA A 337 -15.17 -13.82 15.28
CA ALA A 337 -14.29 -14.39 14.25
C ALA A 337 -14.55 -13.75 12.87
N ALA A 338 -15.81 -13.45 12.53
CA ALA A 338 -16.14 -12.80 11.26
C ALA A 338 -15.65 -11.35 11.16
N LEU A 339 -15.70 -10.59 12.25
CA LEU A 339 -15.14 -9.23 12.31
C LEU A 339 -13.62 -9.25 12.17
N ASP A 340 -12.96 -10.17 12.89
CA ASP A 340 -11.52 -10.34 12.83
C ASP A 340 -11.08 -10.73 11.40
N LEU A 341 -11.82 -11.65 10.75
CA LEU A 341 -11.56 -12.07 9.37
C LEU A 341 -11.82 -10.97 8.35
N ALA A 342 -12.84 -10.13 8.58
CA ALA A 342 -13.15 -8.99 7.72
C ALA A 342 -12.24 -7.76 7.97
N ALA A 343 -11.36 -7.83 8.98
CA ALA A 343 -10.50 -6.74 9.45
C ALA A 343 -11.28 -5.45 9.74
N ILE A 344 -12.49 -5.58 10.30
CA ILE A 344 -13.37 -4.43 10.56
C ILE A 344 -13.11 -3.92 11.96
N ASP A 345 -12.63 -2.69 12.02
CA ASP A 345 -12.44 -1.97 13.26
C ASP A 345 -13.75 -1.34 13.72
N LEU A 346 -14.27 -1.82 14.85
CA LEU A 346 -15.49 -1.30 15.48
C LEU A 346 -15.26 0.00 16.26
N ALA A 347 -14.00 0.41 16.46
CA ALA A 347 -13.67 1.59 17.26
C ALA A 347 -14.05 2.92 16.55
N GLY A 348 -14.43 2.88 15.26
CA GLY A 348 -14.94 4.04 14.53
C GLY A 348 -15.79 3.67 13.30
N PRO A 349 -16.58 4.60 12.72
CA PRO A 349 -17.47 4.31 11.58
C PRO A 349 -16.72 4.13 10.24
N ARG A 350 -15.90 3.09 10.07
CA ARG A 350 -15.21 2.87 8.79
C ARG A 350 -16.20 2.37 7.72
N PRO A 351 -16.29 2.98 6.53
CA PRO A 351 -17.02 2.38 5.42
C PRO A 351 -16.30 1.10 4.98
N VAL A 352 -16.98 -0.04 5.14
CA VAL A 352 -16.45 -1.36 4.78
C VAL A 352 -16.84 -1.67 3.33
N PRO A 353 -15.89 -1.96 2.42
CA PRO A 353 -16.24 -2.32 1.04
C PRO A 353 -17.19 -3.51 0.98
N TRP A 354 -18.19 -3.47 0.11
CA TRP A 354 -19.24 -4.51 0.07
C TRP A 354 -18.70 -5.91 -0.19
N ALA A 355 -17.65 -6.00 -1.01
CA ALA A 355 -16.98 -7.26 -1.32
C ALA A 355 -16.32 -7.93 -0.10
N SER A 356 -16.10 -7.20 0.99
CA SER A 356 -15.53 -7.69 2.25
C SER A 356 -16.60 -8.10 3.27
N LEU A 357 -17.90 -7.92 2.97
CA LEU A 357 -18.99 -8.19 3.90
C LEU A 357 -19.43 -9.67 3.96
N LEU A 358 -18.94 -10.54 3.06
CA LEU A 358 -19.41 -11.94 3.03
C LEU A 358 -19.24 -12.65 4.39
N PRO A 359 -18.06 -12.63 5.06
CA PRO A 359 -17.89 -13.31 6.34
C PRO A 359 -18.86 -12.81 7.42
N ILE A 360 -19.16 -11.51 7.42
CA ILE A 360 -20.15 -10.91 8.32
C ILE A 360 -21.54 -11.46 8.04
N VAL A 361 -21.96 -11.42 6.78
CA VAL A 361 -23.31 -11.82 6.39
C VAL A 361 -23.51 -13.32 6.67
N GLU A 362 -22.49 -14.14 6.44
CA GLU A 362 -22.46 -15.57 6.81
C GLU A 362 -22.61 -15.76 8.32
N ALA A 363 -21.78 -15.08 9.13
CA ALA A 363 -21.85 -15.20 10.58
C ALA A 363 -23.19 -14.71 11.16
N VAL A 364 -23.76 -13.63 10.62
CA VAL A 364 -25.08 -13.14 11.02
C VAL A 364 -26.15 -14.17 10.65
N ALA A 365 -26.13 -14.74 9.45
CA ALA A 365 -27.10 -15.74 9.02
C ALA A 365 -27.01 -17.04 9.83
N GLU A 366 -25.81 -17.47 10.21
CA GLU A 366 -25.57 -18.64 11.04
C GLU A 366 -25.99 -18.41 12.50
N ALA A 367 -25.62 -17.27 13.08
CA ALA A 367 -25.95 -16.93 14.46
C ALA A 367 -27.42 -16.51 14.65
N TRP A 368 -28.14 -16.14 13.57
CA TRP A 368 -29.48 -15.56 13.62
C TRP A 368 -30.48 -16.29 14.54
N PRO A 369 -30.61 -17.64 14.50
CA PRO A 369 -31.57 -18.36 15.34
C PRO A 369 -31.31 -18.24 16.85
N CYS A 370 -30.06 -18.04 17.25
CA CYS A 370 -29.66 -17.85 18.65
C CYS A 370 -29.61 -16.36 19.02
N LEU A 371 -29.25 -15.51 18.06
CA LEU A 371 -29.06 -14.08 18.25
C LEU A 371 -30.38 -13.38 18.57
N VAL A 372 -31.45 -13.68 17.82
CA VAL A 372 -32.76 -13.04 18.01
C VAL A 372 -33.33 -13.31 19.42
N PRO A 373 -33.46 -14.56 19.90
CA PRO A 373 -33.94 -14.81 21.26
C PRO A 373 -33.07 -14.18 22.36
N THR A 374 -31.75 -14.12 22.16
CA THR A 374 -30.82 -13.51 23.12
C THR A 374 -31.05 -12.00 23.23
N LEU A 375 -31.27 -11.33 22.11
CA LEU A 375 -31.62 -9.92 22.06
C LEU A 375 -33.00 -9.65 22.68
N GLU A 376 -33.98 -10.53 22.44
CA GLU A 376 -35.32 -10.46 23.04
C GLU A 376 -35.28 -10.62 24.57
N ALA A 377 -34.49 -11.57 25.08
CA ALA A 377 -34.28 -11.73 26.52
C ALA A 377 -33.64 -10.49 27.16
N SER A 378 -32.79 -9.79 26.40
CA SER A 378 -32.10 -8.57 26.84
C SER A 378 -32.90 -7.28 26.59
N ALA A 379 -33.98 -7.35 25.82
CA ALA A 379 -34.81 -6.23 25.41
C ALA A 379 -35.45 -5.43 26.56
N PRO A 380 -35.80 -6.02 27.73
CA PRO A 380 -36.30 -5.25 28.87
C PRO A 380 -35.24 -4.30 29.45
N ALA A 381 -33.97 -4.71 29.40
CA ALA A 381 -32.84 -3.98 29.99
C ALA A 381 -32.14 -3.05 29.00
N SER A 382 -32.27 -3.27 27.69
CA SER A 382 -31.63 -2.46 26.64
C SER A 382 -32.61 -2.08 25.52
N PRO A 383 -32.92 -0.79 25.32
CA PRO A 383 -33.77 -0.35 24.21
C PRO A 383 -33.11 -0.64 22.85
N THR A 384 -31.78 -0.60 22.77
CA THR A 384 -31.02 -0.96 21.56
C THR A 384 -31.19 -2.44 21.23
N ALA A 385 -31.12 -3.33 22.22
CA ALA A 385 -31.35 -4.76 22.01
C ALA A 385 -32.79 -5.03 21.54
N ARG A 386 -33.78 -4.30 22.07
CA ARG A 386 -35.18 -4.37 21.61
C ARG A 386 -35.33 -3.95 20.15
N ALA A 387 -34.73 -2.82 19.76
CA ALA A 387 -34.78 -2.32 18.40
C ALA A 387 -34.11 -3.29 17.41
N LEU A 388 -32.94 -3.83 17.78
CA LEU A 388 -32.23 -4.83 16.98
C LEU A 388 -33.01 -6.14 16.85
N ALA A 389 -33.61 -6.65 17.93
CA ALA A 389 -34.46 -7.84 17.87
C ALA A 389 -35.62 -7.66 16.87
N LEU A 390 -36.28 -6.49 16.89
CA LEU A 390 -37.34 -6.17 15.93
C LEU A 390 -36.83 -6.05 14.50
N ALA A 391 -35.66 -5.45 14.29
CA ALA A 391 -35.04 -5.30 12.98
C ALA A 391 -34.65 -6.66 12.38
N LEU A 392 -33.99 -7.53 13.16
CA LEU A 392 -33.55 -8.87 12.73
C LEU A 392 -34.74 -9.80 12.46
N ARG A 393 -35.92 -9.53 13.03
CA ARG A 393 -37.17 -10.26 12.77
C ARG A 393 -37.93 -9.76 11.55
N GLN A 394 -37.55 -8.62 10.95
CA GLN A 394 -38.20 -8.16 9.73
C GLN A 394 -37.97 -9.15 8.60
N PHE A 395 -39.04 -9.53 7.91
CA PHE A 395 -38.97 -10.38 6.73
C PHE A 395 -37.95 -9.86 5.72
N THR A 396 -37.96 -8.56 5.45
CA THR A 396 -37.05 -7.92 4.49
C THR A 396 -35.59 -8.07 4.92
N PHE A 397 -35.27 -8.01 6.21
CA PHE A 397 -33.90 -8.15 6.69
C PHE A 397 -33.38 -9.56 6.40
N VAL A 398 -34.10 -10.59 6.85
CA VAL A 398 -33.70 -11.99 6.65
C VAL A 398 -33.64 -12.34 5.16
N ALA A 399 -34.63 -11.90 4.38
CA ALA A 399 -34.65 -12.13 2.94
C ALA A 399 -33.48 -11.45 2.22
N PHE A 400 -33.14 -10.22 2.63
CA PHE A 400 -32.02 -9.49 2.07
C PHE A 400 -30.67 -10.10 2.48
N THR A 401 -30.52 -10.60 3.70
CA THR A 401 -29.36 -11.40 4.12
C THR A 401 -29.16 -12.61 3.19
N HIS A 402 -30.22 -13.37 2.89
CA HIS A 402 -30.13 -14.48 1.96
C HIS A 402 -29.83 -14.07 0.51
N LEU A 403 -30.35 -12.92 0.07
CA LEU A 403 -29.98 -12.35 -1.23
C LEU A 403 -28.47 -12.02 -1.27
N LEU A 404 -27.93 -11.42 -0.22
CA LEU A 404 -26.51 -11.09 -0.11
C LEU A 404 -25.64 -12.35 -0.14
N LEU A 405 -26.04 -13.42 0.55
CA LEU A 405 -25.34 -14.72 0.52
C LEU A 405 -25.28 -15.35 -0.88
N ASP A 406 -26.28 -15.07 -1.73
CA ASP A 406 -26.25 -15.52 -3.13
C ASP A 406 -25.33 -14.65 -4.01
N THR A 407 -25.18 -13.35 -3.70
CA THR A 407 -24.49 -12.38 -4.57
C THR A 407 -23.03 -12.13 -4.22
N LEU A 408 -22.72 -12.00 -2.93
CA LEU A 408 -21.39 -11.61 -2.44
C LEU A 408 -20.25 -12.58 -2.82
N PRO A 409 -20.45 -13.91 -2.87
CA PRO A 409 -19.35 -14.84 -3.19
C PRO A 409 -18.67 -14.55 -4.54
N SER A 410 -19.42 -14.13 -5.55
CA SER A 410 -18.86 -13.79 -6.86
C SER A 410 -18.05 -12.50 -6.84
N MET A 411 -18.45 -11.53 -6.01
CA MET A 411 -17.74 -10.26 -5.85
C MET A 411 -16.46 -10.44 -5.02
N GLN A 412 -16.52 -11.24 -3.96
CA GLN A 412 -15.35 -11.52 -3.12
C GLN A 412 -14.24 -12.19 -3.93
N LYS A 413 -14.56 -13.17 -4.79
CA LYS A 413 -13.57 -13.81 -5.68
C LYS A 413 -12.82 -12.81 -6.57
N LEU A 414 -13.52 -11.79 -7.06
CA LEU A 414 -12.93 -10.75 -7.89
C LEU A 414 -11.95 -9.88 -7.08
N THR A 415 -12.35 -9.46 -5.87
CA THR A 415 -11.50 -8.68 -4.97
C THR A 415 -10.25 -9.46 -4.56
N LEU A 416 -10.39 -10.74 -4.24
CA LEU A 416 -9.28 -11.61 -3.83
C LEU A 416 -8.20 -11.75 -4.91
N VAL A 417 -8.53 -11.61 -6.20
CA VAL A 417 -7.53 -11.66 -7.29
C VAL A 417 -6.66 -10.41 -7.37
N LEU A 418 -7.14 -9.28 -6.87
CA LEU A 418 -6.42 -8.00 -6.89
C LEU A 418 -5.57 -7.76 -5.62
N GLN A 419 -5.79 -8.57 -4.58
CA GLN A 419 -5.11 -8.45 -3.28
C GLN A 419 -3.65 -8.90 -3.24
N PRO A 420 -3.18 -9.90 -4.02
CA PRO A 420 -1.78 -10.28 -4.00
C PRO A 420 -0.87 -9.12 -4.43
N GLU A 421 0.40 -9.16 -4.00
CA GLU A 421 1.40 -8.17 -4.44
C GLU A 421 1.57 -8.20 -5.96
N GLU A 422 1.47 -9.39 -6.55
CA GLU A 422 1.45 -9.62 -7.99
C GLU A 422 0.13 -10.29 -8.37
N PRO A 423 -0.91 -9.50 -8.72
CA PRO A 423 -2.19 -10.07 -9.11
C PRO A 423 -2.05 -10.83 -10.42
N ASP A 424 -2.66 -12.01 -10.51
CA ASP A 424 -2.75 -12.75 -11.77
C ASP A 424 -3.80 -12.11 -12.68
N LEU A 425 -3.32 -11.13 -13.46
CA LEU A 425 -4.15 -10.36 -14.39
C LEU A 425 -4.80 -11.23 -15.49
N ALA A 426 -4.28 -12.45 -15.75
CA ALA A 426 -4.92 -13.37 -16.69
C ALA A 426 -6.30 -13.83 -16.21
N LEU A 427 -6.49 -13.90 -14.88
CA LEU A 427 -7.75 -14.33 -14.26
C LEU A 427 -8.79 -13.22 -14.18
N LEU A 428 -8.38 -11.96 -14.31
CA LEU A 428 -9.27 -10.81 -14.11
C LEU A 428 -10.46 -10.83 -15.07
N GLN A 429 -10.21 -10.92 -16.38
CA GLN A 429 -11.28 -10.94 -17.38
C GLN A 429 -12.23 -12.15 -17.21
N PRO A 430 -11.74 -13.41 -17.10
CA PRO A 430 -12.61 -14.55 -16.82
C PRO A 430 -13.48 -14.39 -15.57
N LEU A 431 -12.93 -13.83 -14.49
CA LEU A 431 -13.66 -13.63 -13.24
C LEU A 431 -14.71 -12.52 -13.34
N VAL A 432 -14.41 -11.41 -14.01
CA VAL A 432 -15.42 -10.37 -14.28
C VAL A 432 -16.57 -10.95 -15.11
N MET A 433 -16.27 -11.73 -16.15
CA MET A 433 -17.30 -12.38 -16.97
C MET A 433 -18.12 -13.39 -16.17
N ALA A 434 -17.49 -14.19 -15.31
CA ALA A 434 -18.16 -15.14 -14.43
C ALA A 434 -19.05 -14.44 -13.39
N ALA A 435 -18.58 -13.33 -12.80
CA ALA A 435 -19.37 -12.52 -11.88
C ALA A 435 -20.58 -11.88 -12.59
N ALA A 436 -20.39 -11.29 -13.77
CA ALA A 436 -21.47 -10.73 -14.57
C ALA A 436 -22.52 -11.79 -14.95
N ALA A 437 -22.08 -12.98 -15.37
CA ALA A 437 -22.96 -14.11 -15.68
C ALA A 437 -23.72 -14.59 -14.44
N SER A 438 -23.05 -14.68 -13.28
CA SER A 438 -23.67 -15.05 -12.01
C SER A 438 -24.77 -14.07 -11.61
N LEU A 439 -24.50 -12.76 -11.68
CA LEU A 439 -25.49 -11.72 -11.38
C LEU A 439 -26.68 -11.77 -12.35
N GLN A 440 -26.44 -12.04 -13.64
CA GLN A 440 -27.50 -12.22 -14.63
C GLN A 440 -28.35 -13.48 -14.35
N ALA A 441 -27.72 -14.58 -13.93
CA ALA A 441 -28.43 -15.79 -13.54
C ALA A 441 -29.33 -15.52 -12.33
N LEU A 442 -28.79 -14.93 -11.26
CA LEU A 442 -29.55 -14.52 -10.07
C LEU A 442 -30.73 -13.59 -10.39
N ARG A 443 -30.56 -12.71 -11.38
CA ARG A 443 -31.62 -11.80 -11.85
C ARG A 443 -32.76 -12.53 -12.56
N SER A 444 -32.45 -13.62 -13.26
CA SER A 444 -33.39 -14.40 -14.08
C SER A 444 -34.09 -15.53 -13.31
N SER A 445 -33.32 -16.38 -12.60
CA SER A 445 -33.81 -17.58 -11.92
C SER A 445 -33.93 -17.42 -10.40
N GLY A 446 -33.33 -16.38 -9.83
CA GLY A 446 -33.11 -16.29 -8.38
C GLY A 446 -31.91 -17.09 -7.90
N GLY A 447 -31.52 -16.85 -6.65
CA GLY A 447 -30.42 -17.55 -5.98
C GLY A 447 -30.93 -18.63 -5.05
N ALA A 448 -30.10 -19.65 -4.85
CA ALA A 448 -30.48 -20.86 -4.12
C ALA A 448 -30.77 -20.58 -2.65
N ARG A 449 -30.01 -19.67 -2.00
CA ARG A 449 -30.20 -19.33 -0.59
C ARG A 449 -31.53 -18.61 -0.38
N LEU A 450 -31.80 -17.57 -1.18
CA LEU A 450 -33.05 -16.83 -1.08
C LEU A 450 -34.26 -17.70 -1.44
N GLN A 451 -34.15 -18.53 -2.47
CA GLN A 451 -35.25 -19.38 -2.92
C GLN A 451 -35.56 -20.48 -1.90
N GLY A 452 -34.53 -21.08 -1.30
CA GLY A 452 -34.69 -22.03 -0.20
C GLY A 452 -35.38 -21.40 1.02
N PHE A 453 -34.97 -20.19 1.41
CA PHE A 453 -35.63 -19.42 2.47
C PHE A 453 -37.12 -19.19 2.18
N LEU A 454 -37.47 -18.69 0.98
CA LEU A 454 -38.86 -18.45 0.61
C LEU A 454 -39.70 -19.74 0.56
N GLN A 455 -39.10 -20.87 0.17
CA GLN A 455 -39.77 -22.16 0.15
C GLN A 455 -40.05 -22.68 1.58
N GLU A 456 -39.08 -22.54 2.49
CA GLU A 456 -39.25 -22.88 3.91
C GLU A 456 -40.39 -22.06 4.54
N LEU A 457 -40.43 -20.74 4.27
CA LEU A 457 -41.53 -19.88 4.72
C LEU A 457 -42.90 -20.28 4.17
N ALA A 458 -42.96 -20.65 2.88
CA ALA A 458 -44.21 -21.08 2.27
C ALA A 458 -44.74 -22.34 2.96
N SER A 459 -43.85 -23.28 3.28
CA SER A 459 -44.20 -24.52 3.99
C SER A 459 -44.69 -24.28 5.42
N SER A 460 -44.11 -23.34 6.16
CA SER A 460 -44.52 -23.03 7.55
C SER A 460 -45.80 -22.19 7.64
N SER A 461 -46.15 -21.46 6.56
CA SER A 461 -47.35 -20.61 6.53
C SER A 461 -48.66 -21.37 6.32
N SER A 462 -48.62 -22.59 5.79
CA SER A 462 -49.81 -23.40 5.49
C SER A 462 -50.49 -23.99 6.74
N ASP A 463 -49.77 -24.06 7.86
CA ASP A 463 -50.22 -24.76 9.08
C ASP A 463 -50.93 -23.83 10.08
N LEU A 464 -50.84 -22.51 9.90
CA LEU A 464 -51.39 -21.52 10.83
C LEU A 464 -52.24 -20.51 10.06
N GLY A 465 -53.56 -20.71 10.07
CA GLY A 465 -54.59 -19.92 9.37
C GLY A 465 -54.73 -18.44 9.76
N GLY A 466 -53.63 -17.74 10.06
CA GLY A 466 -53.62 -16.32 10.32
C GLY A 466 -52.22 -15.75 10.31
N GLY A 467 -51.76 -15.27 9.15
CA GLY A 467 -50.74 -14.21 8.95
C GLY A 467 -49.37 -14.34 9.63
N ARG A 468 -49.14 -15.34 10.47
CA ARG A 468 -47.92 -15.56 11.25
C ARG A 468 -47.04 -16.53 10.53
N CYS A 469 -45.86 -16.06 10.14
CA CYS A 469 -44.86 -16.85 9.44
C CYS A 469 -43.68 -17.08 10.38
N THR A 470 -43.29 -18.33 10.55
CA THR A 470 -42.14 -18.70 11.38
C THR A 470 -41.00 -19.21 10.50
N TYR A 471 -39.78 -18.83 10.86
CA TYR A 471 -38.55 -19.29 10.23
C TYR A 471 -37.59 -19.72 11.32
N ARG A 472 -37.10 -20.98 11.26
CA ARG A 472 -36.20 -21.56 12.27
C ARG A 472 -36.63 -21.31 13.73
N GLY A 473 -37.92 -21.40 14.00
CA GLY A 473 -38.49 -21.21 15.35
C GLY A 473 -38.72 -19.76 15.79
N VAL A 474 -38.45 -18.77 14.94
CA VAL A 474 -38.68 -17.34 15.21
C VAL A 474 -39.83 -16.81 14.35
N GLU A 475 -40.76 -16.08 14.95
CA GLU A 475 -41.86 -15.43 14.22
C GLU A 475 -41.38 -14.16 13.50
N LEU A 476 -41.51 -14.14 12.17
CA LEU A 476 -41.13 -13.01 11.33
C LEU A 476 -42.21 -11.92 11.32
N VAL A 477 -41.76 -10.67 11.31
CA VAL A 477 -42.61 -9.47 11.23
C VAL A 477 -42.61 -8.94 9.80
N GLY A 478 -43.76 -8.45 9.34
CA GLY A 478 -43.88 -7.79 8.03
C GLY A 478 -43.99 -8.73 6.84
N TYR A 479 -44.13 -10.05 7.06
CA TYR A 479 -44.39 -11.01 5.98
C TYR A 479 -45.77 -10.80 5.37
N SER A 480 -45.82 -10.63 4.05
CA SER A 480 -47.05 -10.54 3.26
C SER A 480 -46.73 -10.74 1.77
N GLU A 481 -47.72 -11.04 0.94
CA GLU A 481 -47.52 -11.07 -0.52
C GLU A 481 -47.03 -9.73 -1.08
N ALA A 482 -47.42 -8.62 -0.46
CA ALA A 482 -46.93 -7.29 -0.83
C ALA A 482 -45.43 -7.14 -0.50
N ALA A 483 -44.99 -7.64 0.66
CA ALA A 483 -43.58 -7.65 1.04
C ALA A 483 -42.73 -8.54 0.12
N VAL A 484 -43.23 -9.71 -0.28
CA VAL A 484 -42.56 -10.58 -1.27
C VAL A 484 -42.41 -9.87 -2.62
N ARG A 485 -43.44 -9.16 -3.10
CA ARG A 485 -43.36 -8.32 -4.30
C ARG A 485 -42.39 -7.14 -4.14
N GLY A 486 -42.36 -6.53 -2.95
CA GLY A 486 -41.38 -5.50 -2.59
C GLY A 486 -39.94 -6.01 -2.69
N LEU A 487 -39.67 -7.17 -2.11
CA LEU A 487 -38.38 -7.85 -2.17
C LEU A 487 -37.95 -8.17 -3.62
N GLN A 488 -38.87 -8.59 -4.47
CA GLN A 488 -38.56 -8.84 -5.89
C GLN A 488 -38.10 -7.57 -6.62
N ARG A 489 -38.72 -6.42 -6.34
CA ARG A 489 -38.29 -5.12 -6.87
C ARG A 489 -36.92 -4.71 -6.32
N LEU A 490 -36.72 -4.85 -5.00
CA LEU A 490 -35.44 -4.58 -4.34
C LEU A 490 -34.31 -5.43 -4.93
N ARG A 491 -34.55 -6.75 -5.10
CA ARG A 491 -33.62 -7.68 -5.74
C ARG A 491 -33.26 -7.22 -7.16
N GLY A 492 -34.25 -6.85 -7.96
CA GLY A 492 -34.03 -6.34 -9.32
C GLY A 492 -33.12 -5.12 -9.33
N ALA A 493 -33.49 -4.08 -8.57
CA ALA A 493 -32.71 -2.85 -8.46
C ALA A 493 -31.28 -3.09 -7.96
N PHE A 494 -31.11 -3.90 -6.92
CA PHE A 494 -29.81 -4.24 -6.34
C PHE A 494 -28.90 -4.97 -7.34
N LEU A 495 -29.39 -6.02 -8.00
CA LEU A 495 -28.62 -6.79 -8.98
C LEU A 495 -28.29 -5.95 -10.22
N ASP A 496 -29.22 -5.14 -10.69
CA ASP A 496 -28.99 -4.27 -11.86
C ASP A 496 -27.96 -3.17 -11.53
N SER A 497 -27.96 -2.66 -10.29
CA SER A 497 -26.96 -1.73 -9.76
C SER A 497 -25.55 -2.35 -9.70
N MET A 498 -25.39 -3.53 -9.07
CA MET A 498 -24.09 -4.22 -9.03
C MET A 498 -23.54 -4.55 -10.42
N ARG A 499 -24.41 -4.95 -11.35
CA ARG A 499 -24.00 -5.23 -12.74
C ARG A 499 -23.52 -3.98 -13.45
N ARG A 500 -24.16 -2.83 -13.21
CA ARG A 500 -23.71 -1.54 -13.73
C ARG A 500 -22.35 -1.19 -13.14
N GLY A 501 -22.21 -1.25 -11.82
CA GLY A 501 -20.93 -1.00 -11.12
C GLY A 501 -19.80 -1.88 -11.62
N LEU A 502 -20.05 -3.18 -11.85
CA LEU A 502 -19.07 -4.11 -12.41
C LEU A 502 -18.64 -3.71 -13.83
N ARG A 503 -19.60 -3.40 -14.72
CA ARG A 503 -19.29 -2.98 -16.09
C ARG A 503 -18.52 -1.67 -16.15
N ASP A 504 -18.87 -0.73 -15.28
CA ASP A 504 -18.27 0.60 -15.23
C ASP A 504 -16.88 0.58 -14.54
N SER A 505 -16.64 -0.42 -13.67
CA SER A 505 -15.32 -0.65 -13.05
C SER A 505 -14.35 -1.35 -14.00
N TYR A 506 -14.87 -2.25 -14.85
CA TYR A 506 -14.11 -3.08 -15.76
C TYR A 506 -14.61 -2.96 -17.21
N PRO A 507 -14.30 -1.85 -17.90
CA PRO A 507 -14.67 -1.68 -19.30
C PRO A 507 -14.08 -2.79 -20.18
N GLY A 508 -14.88 -3.32 -21.10
CA GLY A 508 -14.48 -4.42 -22.00
C GLY A 508 -13.14 -4.19 -22.71
N PRO A 509 -12.91 -3.02 -23.37
CA PRO A 509 -11.64 -2.73 -24.03
C PRO A 509 -10.44 -2.76 -23.10
N SER A 510 -10.61 -2.31 -21.85
CA SER A 510 -9.56 -2.32 -20.84
C SER A 510 -9.26 -3.74 -20.36
N LEU A 511 -10.29 -4.57 -20.17
CA LEU A 511 -10.13 -5.99 -19.85
C LEU A 511 -9.43 -6.75 -20.98
N ASP A 512 -9.77 -6.47 -22.24
CA ASP A 512 -9.11 -7.06 -23.40
C ASP A 512 -7.62 -6.68 -23.45
N ALA A 513 -7.27 -5.43 -23.12
CA ALA A 513 -5.89 -4.99 -23.03
C ALA A 513 -5.13 -5.70 -21.89
N VAL A 514 -5.73 -5.82 -20.70
CA VAL A 514 -5.13 -6.53 -19.55
C VAL A 514 -4.92 -8.02 -19.85
N ALA A 515 -5.92 -8.69 -20.44
CA ALA A 515 -5.80 -10.07 -20.87
C ALA A 515 -4.72 -10.24 -21.95
N ALA A 516 -4.61 -9.26 -22.87
CA ALA A 516 -3.57 -9.26 -23.89
C ALA A 516 -2.16 -9.07 -23.31
N PHE A 517 -2.00 -8.23 -22.27
CA PHE A 517 -0.73 -8.12 -21.53
C PHE A 517 -0.34 -9.45 -20.91
N ALA A 518 -1.27 -10.13 -20.23
CA ALA A 518 -1.02 -11.43 -19.62
C ALA A 518 -0.63 -12.49 -20.66
N ALA A 519 -1.32 -12.54 -21.81
CA ALA A 519 -1.03 -13.48 -22.88
C ALA A 519 0.36 -13.28 -23.52
N ILE A 520 0.89 -12.05 -23.53
CA ILE A 520 2.21 -11.75 -24.11
C ILE A 520 3.32 -11.90 -23.07
N PHE A 521 3.11 -11.42 -21.85
CA PHE A 521 4.17 -11.31 -20.85
C PHE A 521 4.21 -12.47 -19.84
N ASP A 522 3.20 -13.32 -19.78
CA ASP A 522 3.29 -14.56 -18.99
C ASP A 522 3.89 -15.72 -19.82
N SER A 523 5.23 -15.78 -19.83
CA SER A 523 5.96 -16.84 -20.52
C SER A 523 5.69 -18.25 -19.99
N ARG A 524 5.10 -18.38 -18.79
CA ARG A 524 4.72 -19.68 -18.22
C ARG A 524 3.60 -20.35 -19.00
N GLY A 525 2.77 -19.54 -19.67
CA GLY A 525 1.67 -19.99 -20.53
C GLY A 525 2.08 -20.28 -21.98
N TYR A 526 3.36 -20.12 -22.35
CA TYR A 526 3.79 -20.31 -23.73
C TYR A 526 3.75 -21.81 -24.14
N PRO A 527 3.22 -22.11 -25.34
CA PRO A 527 3.23 -23.47 -25.89
C PRO A 527 4.64 -24.02 -26.02
N GLN A 528 4.78 -25.34 -25.86
CA GLN A 528 6.07 -26.03 -26.04
C GLN A 528 6.35 -26.34 -27.51
N ALA A 529 5.31 -26.52 -28.32
CA ALA A 529 5.45 -26.77 -29.75
C ALA A 529 5.86 -25.47 -30.48
N PRO A 530 6.94 -25.47 -31.28
CA PRO A 530 7.40 -24.28 -32.01
C PRO A 530 6.37 -23.69 -32.97
N GLU A 531 5.54 -24.54 -33.57
CA GLU A 531 4.47 -24.13 -34.50
C GLU A 531 3.36 -23.38 -33.76
N GLU A 532 2.92 -23.89 -32.62
CA GLU A 532 1.93 -23.25 -31.75
C GLU A 532 2.48 -21.96 -31.15
N LEU A 533 3.76 -21.96 -30.74
CA LEU A 533 4.45 -20.77 -30.26
C LEU A 533 4.49 -19.67 -31.34
N GLY A 534 4.62 -20.04 -32.61
CA GLY A 534 4.59 -19.12 -33.75
C GLY A 534 3.30 -18.30 -33.82
N ALA A 535 2.14 -18.94 -33.67
CA ALA A 535 0.83 -18.28 -33.72
C ALA A 535 0.39 -17.70 -32.36
N HIS A 536 1.00 -18.12 -31.25
CA HIS A 536 0.63 -17.70 -29.91
C HIS A 536 0.71 -16.18 -29.72
N GLY A 537 -0.32 -15.59 -29.11
CA GLY A 537 -0.36 -14.18 -28.71
C GLY A 537 -0.52 -13.17 -29.86
N GLU A 538 -0.67 -13.59 -31.13
CA GLU A 538 -0.80 -12.62 -32.23
C GLU A 538 -2.07 -11.75 -32.12
N GLY A 539 -3.18 -12.35 -31.71
CA GLY A 539 -4.43 -11.62 -31.44
C GLY A 539 -4.25 -10.60 -30.31
N ALA A 540 -3.62 -11.02 -29.21
CA ALA A 540 -3.30 -10.18 -28.07
C ALA A 540 -2.41 -8.99 -28.47
N LEU A 541 -1.36 -9.24 -29.26
CA LEU A 541 -0.49 -8.16 -29.75
C LEU A 541 -1.28 -7.15 -30.59
N ARG A 542 -2.17 -7.60 -31.49
CA ARG A 542 -3.01 -6.68 -32.28
C ARG A 542 -3.94 -5.82 -31.42
N VAL A 543 -4.44 -6.35 -30.30
CA VAL A 543 -5.23 -5.60 -29.32
C VAL A 543 -4.38 -4.51 -28.69
N LEU A 544 -3.19 -4.84 -28.17
CA LEU A 544 -2.30 -3.86 -27.54
C LEU A 544 -1.81 -2.79 -28.52
N LEU A 545 -1.43 -3.17 -29.74
CA LEU A 545 -1.00 -2.23 -30.78
C LEU A 545 -2.12 -1.28 -31.23
N ARG A 546 -3.38 -1.63 -30.99
CA ARG A 546 -4.52 -0.74 -31.21
C ARG A 546 -4.75 0.15 -30.00
N ALA A 547 -4.75 -0.41 -28.79
CA ALA A 547 -5.01 0.30 -27.55
C ALA A 547 -3.93 1.37 -27.25
N PHE A 548 -2.67 1.04 -27.50
CA PHE A 548 -1.52 1.89 -27.17
C PHE A 548 -0.75 2.35 -28.41
N ALA A 549 -1.44 2.54 -29.54
CA ALA A 549 -0.85 2.96 -30.81
C ALA A 549 0.12 4.17 -30.70
N PRO A 550 -0.14 5.20 -29.87
CA PRO A 550 0.80 6.33 -29.71
C PRO A 550 2.14 5.96 -29.05
N ALA A 551 2.21 4.83 -28.33
CA ALA A 551 3.38 4.39 -27.58
C ALA A 551 4.27 3.40 -28.36
N VAL A 552 3.79 2.85 -29.48
CA VAL A 552 4.42 1.71 -30.15
C VAL A 552 4.42 1.85 -31.67
N VAL A 553 5.43 1.27 -32.33
CA VAL A 553 5.53 1.20 -33.78
C VAL A 553 4.97 -0.14 -34.27
N ARG A 554 3.73 -0.12 -34.76
CA ARG A 554 2.98 -1.33 -35.16
C ARG A 554 3.76 -2.29 -36.06
N GLN A 555 4.43 -1.78 -37.09
CA GLN A 555 5.14 -2.64 -38.06
C GLN A 555 6.36 -3.34 -37.45
N ARG A 556 7.11 -2.64 -36.59
CA ARG A 556 8.28 -3.17 -35.91
C ARG A 556 7.88 -4.25 -34.90
N ALA A 557 6.93 -3.93 -34.02
CA ALA A 557 6.40 -4.89 -33.04
C ALA A 557 5.89 -6.20 -33.68
N LEU A 558 5.20 -6.12 -34.83
CA LEU A 558 4.72 -7.30 -35.55
C LEU A 558 5.87 -8.12 -36.18
N GLY A 559 6.89 -7.45 -36.73
CA GLY A 559 8.08 -8.11 -37.29
C GLY A 559 8.92 -8.80 -36.22
N ASP A 560 9.07 -8.16 -35.06
CA ASP A 560 9.95 -8.64 -34.00
C ASP A 560 9.32 -9.72 -33.12
N PHE A 561 7.98 -9.88 -33.15
CA PHE A 561 7.26 -10.73 -32.19
C PHE A 561 7.68 -12.20 -32.21
N ALA A 562 7.99 -12.74 -33.40
CA ALA A 562 8.45 -14.12 -33.51
C ALA A 562 9.82 -14.32 -32.85
N LEU A 563 10.74 -13.35 -33.00
CA LEU A 563 12.05 -13.37 -32.36
C LEU A 563 11.91 -13.16 -30.85
N PHE A 564 11.09 -12.19 -30.44
CA PHE A 564 10.77 -11.90 -29.04
C PHE A 564 10.37 -13.17 -28.29
N LYS A 565 9.39 -13.93 -28.81
CA LYS A 565 8.92 -15.17 -28.17
C LYS A 565 10.04 -16.20 -27.99
N ARG A 566 10.91 -16.38 -28.99
CA ARG A 566 12.04 -17.32 -28.94
C ARG A 566 13.06 -16.91 -27.87
N VAL A 567 13.37 -15.60 -27.78
CA VAL A 567 14.28 -15.07 -26.76
C VAL A 567 13.67 -15.21 -25.37
N VAL A 568 12.39 -14.89 -25.20
CA VAL A 568 11.70 -15.07 -23.90
C VAL A 568 11.72 -16.53 -23.47
N CYS A 569 11.47 -17.49 -24.38
CA CYS A 569 11.59 -18.91 -24.08
C CYS A 569 13.00 -19.32 -23.63
N SER A 570 14.06 -18.74 -24.20
CA SER A 570 15.44 -19.09 -23.83
C SER A 570 15.87 -18.54 -22.47
N LEU A 571 15.20 -17.51 -21.96
CA LEU A 571 15.48 -16.91 -20.65
C LEU A 571 14.93 -17.71 -19.45
N GLY A 572 14.28 -18.84 -19.71
CA GLY A 572 13.51 -19.59 -18.72
C GLY A 572 12.11 -19.00 -18.53
N ARG A 573 11.17 -19.80 -17.99
CA ARG A 573 9.77 -19.40 -17.78
C ARG A 573 9.63 -18.35 -16.67
N LEU A 574 10.00 -17.11 -16.97
CA LEU A 574 9.85 -15.96 -16.07
C LEU A 574 8.37 -15.65 -15.85
N GLY A 575 8.04 -15.26 -14.62
CA GLY A 575 6.74 -14.66 -14.31
C GLY A 575 6.56 -13.30 -15.01
N PRO A 576 5.30 -12.84 -15.15
CA PRO A 576 4.98 -11.64 -15.92
C PRO A 576 5.66 -10.38 -15.40
N ARG A 577 5.66 -10.13 -14.08
CA ARG A 577 6.35 -8.96 -13.50
C ARG A 577 7.84 -8.99 -13.76
N ALA A 578 8.49 -10.15 -13.58
CA ALA A 578 9.92 -10.29 -13.79
C ALA A 578 10.33 -10.05 -15.25
N LEU A 579 9.55 -10.56 -16.22
CA LEU A 579 9.79 -10.30 -17.64
C LEU A 579 9.58 -8.82 -17.97
N CYS A 580 8.47 -8.24 -17.51
CA CYS A 580 8.19 -6.82 -17.73
C CYS A 580 9.25 -5.92 -17.11
N ALA A 581 9.74 -6.22 -15.90
CA ALA A 581 10.80 -5.43 -15.26
C ALA A 581 12.11 -5.46 -16.06
N LYS A 582 12.48 -6.64 -16.58
CA LYS A 582 13.64 -6.76 -17.48
C LYS A 582 13.46 -5.99 -18.79
N LEU A 583 12.25 -5.89 -19.34
CA LEU A 583 11.96 -5.14 -20.56
C LEU A 583 11.90 -3.63 -20.30
N ALA A 584 11.34 -3.19 -19.18
CA ALA A 584 11.20 -1.79 -18.80
C ALA A 584 12.53 -1.16 -18.35
N CYS A 585 13.48 -1.97 -17.87
CA CYS A 585 14.82 -1.51 -17.50
C CYS A 585 15.61 -1.06 -18.73
N ALA A 586 15.92 0.23 -18.81
CA ALA A 586 16.62 0.87 -19.93
C ALA A 586 18.05 0.34 -20.16
N ARG A 587 18.65 -0.32 -19.17
CA ARG A 587 19.99 -0.93 -19.26
C ARG A 587 19.97 -2.40 -19.70
N SER A 588 18.78 -2.95 -19.96
CA SER A 588 18.60 -4.34 -20.36
C SER A 588 18.78 -4.51 -21.86
N GLU A 589 19.47 -5.57 -22.28
CA GLU A 589 19.58 -5.93 -23.70
C GLU A 589 18.19 -6.16 -24.33
N LEU A 590 17.22 -6.66 -23.55
CA LEU A 590 15.85 -6.86 -24.04
C LEU A 590 15.15 -5.53 -24.37
N HIS A 591 15.48 -4.47 -23.64
CA HIS A 591 14.93 -3.14 -23.90
C HIS A 591 15.39 -2.61 -25.26
N GLU A 592 16.68 -2.76 -25.55
CA GLU A 592 17.28 -2.32 -26.81
C GLU A 592 16.81 -3.17 -28.00
N LEU A 593 16.73 -4.49 -27.82
CA LEU A 593 16.32 -5.42 -28.87
C LEU A 593 14.83 -5.32 -29.20
N PHE A 594 13.98 -5.00 -28.21
CA PHE A 594 12.51 -5.04 -28.36
C PHE A 594 11.84 -3.78 -27.79
N PRO A 595 12.10 -2.58 -28.35
CA PRO A 595 11.66 -1.31 -27.77
C PRO A 595 10.12 -1.17 -27.67
N ASP A 596 9.36 -1.73 -28.61
CA ASP A 596 7.89 -1.70 -28.52
C ASP A 596 7.36 -2.61 -27.39
N PHE A 597 8.02 -3.76 -27.16
CA PHE A 597 7.68 -4.63 -26.03
C PHE A 597 8.13 -4.05 -24.71
N ALA A 598 9.23 -3.27 -24.68
CA ALA A 598 9.63 -2.48 -23.53
C ALA A 598 8.60 -1.40 -23.16
N ALA A 599 8.08 -0.68 -24.16
CA ALA A 599 7.01 0.29 -23.94
C ALA A 599 5.73 -0.39 -23.41
N LEU A 600 5.31 -1.50 -24.02
CA LEU A 600 4.16 -2.28 -23.56
C LEU A 600 4.37 -2.87 -22.15
N ALA A 601 5.59 -3.32 -21.82
CA ALA A 601 5.92 -3.81 -20.49
C ALA A 601 5.85 -2.69 -19.43
N ALA A 602 6.34 -1.50 -19.76
CA ALA A 602 6.22 -0.34 -18.87
C ALA A 602 4.77 0.10 -18.69
N LEU A 603 3.93 0.05 -19.73
CA LEU A 603 2.49 0.27 -19.63
C LEU A 603 1.81 -0.77 -18.72
N ALA A 604 2.18 -2.05 -18.84
CA ALA A 604 1.64 -3.11 -17.99
C ALA A 604 2.03 -2.92 -16.52
N LEU A 605 3.27 -2.53 -16.24
CA LEU A 605 3.76 -2.27 -14.87
C LEU A 605 3.22 -0.98 -14.26
N ALA A 606 2.84 0.00 -15.07
CA ALA A 606 2.20 1.23 -14.61
C ALA A 606 0.71 1.03 -14.26
N LEU A 607 0.12 -0.13 -14.53
CA LEU A 607 -1.27 -0.44 -14.21
C LEU A 607 -1.51 -0.32 -12.69
N PRO A 608 -2.50 0.48 -12.24
CA PRO A 608 -2.81 0.65 -10.83
C PRO A 608 -3.57 -0.55 -10.23
N ALA A 609 -2.83 -1.61 -9.91
CA ALA A 609 -3.35 -2.82 -9.27
C ALA A 609 -2.32 -3.44 -8.29
N GLY A 610 -2.79 -4.33 -7.41
CA GLY A 610 -1.97 -5.11 -6.49
C GLY A 610 -1.92 -4.59 -5.04
N ALA A 611 -1.41 -5.44 -4.13
CA ALA A 611 -1.35 -5.18 -2.69
C ALA A 611 -0.73 -3.82 -2.34
N GLY A 612 0.42 -3.48 -2.92
CA GLY A 612 1.14 -2.26 -2.58
C GLY A 612 0.35 -0.96 -2.84
N LEU A 613 -0.57 -0.96 -3.80
CA LEU A 613 -1.52 0.15 -3.98
C LEU A 613 -2.61 0.11 -2.91
N LEU A 614 -3.22 -1.06 -2.70
CA LEU A 614 -4.32 -1.24 -1.75
C LEU A 614 -3.91 -0.94 -0.31
N ASP A 615 -2.70 -1.32 0.10
CA ASP A 615 -2.15 -1.05 1.42
C ASP A 615 -1.98 0.45 1.66
N LYS A 616 -1.46 1.19 0.66
CA LYS A 616 -1.29 2.65 0.75
C LYS A 616 -2.63 3.38 0.77
N VAL A 617 -3.58 2.95 -0.07
CA VAL A 617 -4.95 3.50 -0.07
C VAL A 617 -5.63 3.21 1.26
N GLY A 618 -5.55 1.98 1.75
CA GLY A 618 -6.05 1.56 3.07
C GLY A 618 -5.46 2.41 4.18
N ARG A 619 -4.13 2.50 4.27
CA ARG A 619 -3.43 3.32 5.27
C ARG A 619 -3.84 4.79 5.21
N SER A 620 -4.01 5.34 4.01
CA SER A 620 -4.45 6.71 3.80
C SER A 620 -5.88 6.94 4.31
N ARG A 621 -6.79 5.98 4.09
CA ARG A 621 -8.16 6.01 4.64
C ARG A 621 -8.15 5.95 6.17
N GLU A 622 -7.30 5.11 6.78
CA GLU A 622 -7.18 5.02 8.24
C GLU A 622 -6.80 6.35 8.87
N LEU A 623 -5.73 6.98 8.37
CA LEU A 623 -5.17 8.19 8.96
C LEU A 623 -6.11 9.40 8.86
N ARG A 624 -6.87 9.51 7.77
CA ARG A 624 -7.85 10.60 7.61
C ARG A 624 -9.08 10.41 8.49
N TRP A 625 -9.47 9.16 8.75
CA TRP A 625 -10.65 8.87 9.57
C TRP A 625 -10.43 9.17 11.06
N TRP A 626 -9.24 8.87 11.61
CA TRP A 626 -8.94 9.07 13.03
C TRP A 626 -8.58 10.51 13.41
N GLY A 627 -8.23 11.36 12.44
CA GLY A 627 -7.74 12.72 12.66
C GLY A 627 -8.71 13.74 13.28
N GLN A 628 -9.97 13.38 13.55
CA GLN A 628 -10.99 14.32 14.04
C GLN A 628 -11.71 13.89 15.34
N SER A 629 -11.43 12.70 15.89
CA SER A 629 -12.08 12.22 17.12
C SER A 629 -11.38 12.63 18.43
N GLY A 630 -10.28 13.39 18.35
CA GLY A 630 -9.55 13.93 19.49
C GLY A 630 -9.29 15.41 19.29
N ALA A 631 -9.28 16.19 20.37
CA ALA A 631 -9.21 17.66 20.39
C ALA A 631 -7.87 18.28 19.93
N GLY A 632 -7.30 17.79 18.82
CA GLY A 632 -6.16 18.37 18.11
C GLY A 632 -6.60 18.82 16.72
N GLU A 633 -6.06 19.95 16.25
CA GLU A 633 -6.14 20.37 14.84
C GLU A 633 -5.82 19.18 13.93
N GLY A 634 -6.61 18.97 12.89
CA GLY A 634 -6.48 17.81 12.00
C GLY A 634 -5.04 17.59 11.55
N ARG A 635 -4.58 16.33 11.52
CA ARG A 635 -3.24 15.99 11.01
C ARG A 635 -3.12 16.48 9.57
N GLY A 636 -2.30 17.49 9.33
CA GLY A 636 -2.10 17.95 7.96
C GLY A 636 -1.22 17.00 7.14
N GLY A 637 -1.25 17.15 5.82
CA GLY A 637 -0.72 16.24 4.79
C GLY A 637 0.70 15.73 4.95
N PRO A 638 1.68 16.52 5.44
CA PRO A 638 3.00 16.01 5.78
C PRO A 638 3.02 14.72 6.60
N ALA A 639 2.20 14.60 7.65
CA ALA A 639 2.14 13.38 8.45
C ALA A 639 1.59 12.19 7.65
N VAL A 640 0.54 12.43 6.86
CA VAL A 640 -0.06 11.41 5.97
C VAL A 640 0.95 10.95 4.92
N LYS A 641 1.68 11.89 4.30
CA LYS A 641 2.74 11.58 3.32
C LYS A 641 3.82 10.69 3.93
N ILE A 642 4.27 10.99 5.15
CA ILE A 642 5.28 10.18 5.85
C ILE A 642 4.73 8.78 6.16
N ALA A 643 3.51 8.70 6.65
CA ALA A 643 2.92 7.43 7.05
C ALA A 643 2.65 6.50 5.85
N VAL A 644 2.19 7.06 4.73
CA VAL A 644 1.82 6.33 3.52
C VAL A 644 3.03 6.00 2.63
N ASP A 645 3.93 6.98 2.41
CA ASP A 645 5.05 6.83 1.48
C ASP A 645 6.41 6.65 2.12
N GLY A 646 6.54 6.92 3.43
CA GLY A 646 7.82 6.79 4.10
C GLY A 646 8.37 5.35 3.97
N PRO A 647 9.65 5.16 3.62
CA PRO A 647 10.27 3.83 3.63
C PRO A 647 10.53 3.32 5.07
N PRO A 648 11.12 2.13 5.27
CA PRO A 648 11.68 1.75 6.55
C PRO A 648 12.68 2.78 7.08
N LEU A 649 12.77 2.94 8.40
CA LEU A 649 13.61 3.96 9.06
C LEU A 649 15.07 3.99 8.57
N HIS A 650 15.64 2.84 8.28
CA HIS A 650 17.05 2.73 7.89
C HIS A 650 17.31 3.10 6.42
N GLU A 651 16.26 3.27 5.61
CA GLU A 651 16.34 3.64 4.20
C GLU A 651 16.12 5.15 3.98
N PHE A 652 15.51 5.84 4.93
CA PHE A 652 15.20 7.27 4.80
C PHE A 652 16.43 8.17 5.01
N ASP A 653 16.60 9.18 4.16
CA ASP A 653 17.69 10.15 4.26
C ASP A 653 17.36 11.29 5.25
N PHE A 654 17.65 11.04 6.53
CA PHE A 654 17.48 12.05 7.57
C PHE A 654 18.47 13.22 7.47
N ALA A 655 19.60 13.05 6.79
CA ALA A 655 20.55 14.15 6.62
C ALA A 655 19.93 15.24 5.73
N LEU A 656 19.32 14.83 4.62
CA LEU A 656 18.60 15.73 3.73
C LEU A 656 17.39 16.39 4.42
N ALA A 657 16.69 15.66 5.29
CA ALA A 657 15.60 16.25 6.07
C ALA A 657 16.09 17.34 7.05
N VAL A 658 17.28 17.19 7.65
CA VAL A 658 17.90 18.27 8.46
C VAL A 658 18.20 19.49 7.60
N GLU A 659 18.74 19.30 6.39
CA GLU A 659 19.02 20.42 5.47
C GLU A 659 17.74 21.19 5.10
N PHE A 660 16.63 20.49 4.82
CA PHE A 660 15.33 21.13 4.59
C PHE A 660 14.82 21.89 5.82
N LEU A 661 15.00 21.34 7.02
CA LEU A 661 14.57 21.97 8.27
C LEU A 661 15.37 23.25 8.58
N GLU A 662 16.67 23.25 8.32
CA GLU A 662 17.55 24.39 8.61
C GLU A 662 17.45 25.51 7.59
N SER A 663 17.18 25.16 6.34
CA SER A 663 17.14 26.12 5.24
C SER A 663 15.82 26.91 5.19
N GLY A 664 14.76 26.44 5.85
CA GLY A 664 13.44 27.09 5.81
C GLY A 664 12.69 26.91 4.48
N TRP A 665 13.15 26.01 3.60
CA TRP A 665 12.55 25.73 2.27
C TRP A 665 11.23 24.94 2.34
N ALA A 666 10.78 24.63 3.56
CA ALA A 666 9.69 23.72 3.88
C ALA A 666 8.32 24.18 3.34
N GLU A 667 8.02 25.49 3.32
CA GLU A 667 6.68 25.99 2.99
C GLU A 667 6.41 26.17 1.48
N GLY A 668 7.45 26.21 0.63
CA GLY A 668 7.30 26.53 -0.80
C GLY A 668 7.13 25.33 -1.74
N LEU A 669 7.45 24.10 -1.30
CA LEU A 669 7.52 22.90 -2.15
C LEU A 669 6.24 22.05 -2.12
N LEU A 670 5.50 22.09 -1.01
CA LEU A 670 4.16 21.49 -0.93
C LEU A 670 3.18 22.53 -1.47
N GLY A 671 2.91 22.49 -2.78
CA GLY A 671 2.07 23.48 -3.45
C GLY A 671 0.78 23.79 -2.68
N SER A 672 0.37 25.06 -2.65
CA SER A 672 -0.74 25.61 -1.86
C SER A 672 -2.12 25.00 -2.10
N GLN A 673 -2.23 23.97 -2.95
CA GLN A 673 -3.46 23.27 -3.31
C GLN A 673 -3.54 21.83 -2.79
N LEU A 674 -2.45 21.26 -2.25
CA LEU A 674 -2.42 19.89 -1.74
C LEU A 674 -2.28 19.92 -0.22
N THR A 675 -3.26 19.36 0.49
CA THR A 675 -3.29 19.35 1.96
C THR A 675 -2.93 18.01 2.58
#